data_AF-A0A9P6ZLL2-F1
#
_entry.id   AF-A0A9P6ZLL2-F1
#
_cell.length_a   1.000
_cell.length_b   1.000
_cell.length_c   1.000
_cell.angle_alpha   90.00
_cell.angle_beta   90.00
_cell.angle_gamma   90.00
#
_symmetry.space_group_name_H-M   'P 1'
#
loop_
_entity.id
_entity.type
_entity.pdbx_description
1 polymer ?
#
loop_
_entity_poly.entity_id
_entity_poly.type
_entity_poly.pdbx_seq_one_letter_code
_entity_poly.pdbx_strand_id
1 'polypeptide(L)'
;MVASKTKMTSKHTYAERVLSAFSQAQKEHRRHSVHLATLRAHVRKIAKNRKDKLGPQWASWVGKAVKKLEEQGVLQPIDSSGYVGMTPEGKKVLSYARRKFLPTAAGDASPAQEDAIWKNVTEHFSPSVYKRQRARSASRLRSVFGEEEEVEEDSASARGSPMAKRQRRVPSPVKPPDRSLTKMTKAELQTKVRELQRAKPTSQQLKAQLADRDEQLREVQDELRMLKLSAERARAVMREEELTELDEQDFNHMDEEFPAPDFATFDVQTPRAGTPQGAGVIRTQSGSIIHDISMRPTPAPSSPGAERDWRCQGDEDVFADQQREHLRTPESLPDRRASQTDEQQQPALANTIDAMEKEIAKHVTEIQTLKDTVTRLQSELDTLTGTADDHKSRIADLEGETNGLESEKRDLQQCLADRDHNITHLQNTILEYEQAAVQLNETLAQKEVSLNAISIEADMLLRSKNEILAGVHGMEDEMTAARSENRRLTDELASSHREEETLRKRMVELIRTTEDKQGELAQALSVAQNEARHGAVLAQELLVMTEVTKELERQLSEANSTVTTLRTELAEVLGCNGQLELALEGSRKEIEELKSRITFSEMREAGLSSKLLTADATRQSLEDTAAVVKNASRVERVKAQSTILGLLEKIDGLQILRDGEVRGFANRIAALEGEIEDLRLNIHSASEARQSALAALKKSKDDFTHLENLLAAEQTACNGLRDSLTQAQEQISRLNAAKTACESTIINLKAIYDQGKRMQTDWMSGMESTFASAQPASLAA
;
A
#
# COMPACT_ATOMS: atom_id res chain seq x y z
N MET A 1 17.81 -60.67 -12.85
CA MET A 1 18.36 -59.31 -13.08
C MET A 1 17.28 -58.30 -12.72
N VAL A 2 17.44 -57.53 -11.65
CA VAL A 2 16.41 -56.57 -11.20
C VAL A 2 16.67 -55.22 -11.88
N ALA A 3 15.74 -54.78 -12.74
CA ALA A 3 15.84 -53.50 -13.43
C ALA A 3 15.54 -52.33 -12.47
N SER A 4 16.58 -51.77 -11.86
CA SER A 4 16.48 -50.59 -11.02
C SER A 4 16.09 -49.36 -11.84
N LYS A 5 14.79 -49.02 -11.83
CA LYS A 5 14.23 -47.82 -12.47
C LYS A 5 14.95 -46.58 -11.94
N THR A 6 15.87 -46.02 -12.72
CA THR A 6 16.59 -44.79 -12.35
C THR A 6 15.60 -43.64 -12.17
N LYS A 7 15.60 -42.98 -11.00
CA LYS A 7 14.72 -41.84 -10.71
C LYS A 7 14.81 -40.80 -11.83
N MET A 8 13.68 -40.45 -12.42
CA MET A 8 13.58 -39.44 -13.47
C MET A 8 14.08 -38.08 -12.94
N THR A 9 15.21 -37.60 -13.46
CA THR A 9 15.70 -36.25 -13.18
C THR A 9 14.73 -35.22 -13.77
N SER A 10 14.40 -34.18 -13.00
CA SER A 10 13.64 -33.03 -13.49
C SER A 10 14.31 -32.43 -14.74
N LYS A 11 13.51 -32.09 -15.76
CA LYS A 11 14.01 -31.51 -17.02
C LYS A 11 14.04 -30.00 -16.92
N HIS A 12 15.19 -29.42 -16.54
CA HIS A 12 15.33 -27.96 -16.44
C HIS A 12 15.32 -27.28 -17.79
N THR A 13 14.58 -26.18 -17.93
CA THR A 13 14.60 -25.34 -19.12
C THR A 13 15.91 -24.56 -19.23
N TYR A 14 16.27 -24.09 -20.44
CA TYR A 14 17.49 -23.28 -20.60
C TYR A 14 17.43 -21.94 -19.84
N ALA A 15 16.25 -21.40 -19.54
CA ALA A 15 16.09 -20.22 -18.69
C ALA A 15 16.45 -20.52 -17.23
N GLU A 16 15.90 -21.60 -16.65
CA GLU A 16 16.24 -22.06 -15.28
C GLU A 16 17.74 -22.36 -15.15
N ARG A 17 18.32 -23.06 -16.14
CA ARG A 17 19.77 -23.36 -16.17
C ARG A 17 20.61 -22.08 -16.19
N VAL A 18 20.19 -21.06 -16.94
CA VAL A 18 20.88 -19.75 -17.01
C VAL A 18 20.77 -19.00 -15.70
N LEU A 19 19.61 -18.94 -15.06
CA LEU A 19 19.44 -18.26 -13.77
C LEU A 19 20.22 -18.94 -12.64
N SER A 20 20.21 -20.28 -12.59
CA SER A 20 21.05 -21.07 -11.67
C SER A 20 22.55 -20.81 -11.90
N ALA A 21 23.00 -20.86 -13.16
CA ALA A 21 24.39 -20.55 -13.53
C ALA A 21 24.80 -19.11 -13.21
N PHE A 22 23.88 -18.16 -13.38
CA PHE A 22 24.09 -16.74 -13.06
C PHE A 22 24.25 -16.54 -11.55
N SER A 23 23.36 -17.09 -10.74
CA SER A 23 23.46 -17.01 -9.27
C SER A 23 24.73 -17.68 -8.74
N GLN A 24 25.14 -18.82 -9.31
CA GLN A 24 26.39 -19.47 -8.94
C GLN A 24 27.61 -18.62 -9.31
N ALA A 25 27.65 -18.06 -10.51
CA ALA A 25 28.74 -17.18 -10.96
C ALA A 25 28.83 -15.89 -10.12
N GLN A 26 27.69 -15.33 -9.68
CA GLN A 26 27.67 -14.20 -8.73
C GLN A 26 28.24 -14.59 -7.35
N LYS A 27 27.90 -15.78 -6.83
CA LYS A 27 28.44 -16.30 -5.55
C LYS A 27 29.95 -16.56 -5.64
N GLU A 28 30.42 -17.10 -6.76
CA GLU A 28 31.84 -17.45 -7.01
C GLU A 28 32.72 -16.21 -7.25
N HIS A 29 32.23 -15.20 -7.99
CA HIS A 29 33.04 -14.03 -8.38
C HIS A 29 32.77 -12.75 -7.57
N ARG A 30 31.77 -12.72 -6.69
CA ARG A 30 31.31 -11.52 -5.94
C ARG A 30 31.01 -10.28 -6.81
N ARG A 31 30.68 -10.47 -8.09
CA ARG A 31 30.35 -9.41 -9.05
C ARG A 31 28.87 -9.43 -9.41
N HIS A 32 28.27 -8.26 -9.61
CA HIS A 32 26.85 -8.15 -9.98
C HIS A 32 26.59 -8.41 -11.47
N SER A 33 27.62 -8.32 -12.31
CA SER A 33 27.59 -8.63 -13.74
C SER A 33 28.35 -9.92 -14.06
N VAL A 34 27.87 -10.67 -15.06
CA VAL A 34 28.50 -11.91 -15.54
C VAL A 34 28.55 -11.88 -17.07
N HIS A 35 29.73 -12.15 -17.64
CA HIS A 35 29.91 -12.23 -19.09
C HIS A 35 29.26 -13.51 -19.67
N LEU A 36 28.69 -13.42 -20.88
CA LEU A 36 27.96 -14.52 -21.52
C LEU A 36 28.81 -15.81 -21.69
N ALA A 37 30.12 -15.70 -21.91
CA ALA A 37 31.01 -16.86 -21.97
C ALA A 37 31.12 -17.58 -20.61
N THR A 38 31.18 -16.82 -19.51
CA THR A 38 31.22 -17.34 -18.14
C THR A 38 29.90 -18.03 -17.78
N LEU A 39 28.76 -17.48 -18.21
CA LEU A 39 27.45 -18.14 -18.07
C LEU A 39 27.39 -19.46 -18.83
N ARG A 40 27.87 -19.51 -20.08
CA ARG A 40 27.97 -20.76 -20.85
C ARG A 40 28.84 -21.80 -20.13
N ALA A 41 29.99 -21.40 -19.60
CA ALA A 41 30.85 -22.30 -18.83
C ALA A 41 30.15 -22.86 -17.58
N HIS A 42 29.44 -22.00 -16.83
CA HIS A 42 28.68 -22.41 -15.65
C HIS A 42 27.49 -23.32 -15.97
N VAL A 43 26.72 -23.06 -17.04
CA VAL A 43 25.65 -23.97 -17.50
C VAL A 43 26.22 -25.36 -17.83
N ARG A 44 27.41 -25.43 -18.46
CA ARG A 44 28.11 -26.71 -18.72
C ARG A 44 28.57 -27.39 -17.42
N LYS A 45 29.14 -26.64 -16.46
CA LYS A 45 29.57 -27.11 -15.13
C LYS A 45 28.39 -27.72 -14.36
N ILE A 46 27.28 -26.98 -14.26
CA ILE A 46 26.05 -27.41 -13.54
C ILE A 46 25.40 -28.62 -14.22
N ALA A 47 25.28 -28.63 -15.55
CA ALA A 47 24.72 -29.78 -16.26
C ALA A 47 25.56 -31.06 -16.05
N LYS A 48 26.90 -30.96 -16.11
CA LYS A 48 27.80 -32.08 -15.81
C LYS A 48 27.59 -32.60 -14.37
N ASN A 49 27.53 -31.69 -13.39
CA ASN A 49 27.31 -32.05 -11.98
C ASN A 49 25.94 -32.72 -11.74
N ARG A 50 24.89 -32.24 -12.41
CA ARG A 50 23.53 -32.80 -12.34
C ARG A 50 23.31 -34.03 -13.25
N LYS A 51 24.34 -34.50 -13.97
CA LYS A 51 24.28 -35.57 -14.99
C LYS A 51 23.25 -35.31 -16.11
N ASP A 52 22.99 -34.04 -16.39
CA ASP A 52 22.01 -33.55 -17.35
C ASP A 52 22.64 -33.40 -18.75
N LYS A 53 21.96 -33.91 -19.78
CA LYS A 53 22.47 -33.93 -21.16
C LYS A 53 22.14 -32.63 -21.88
N LEU A 54 23.17 -31.80 -22.08
CA LEU A 54 23.11 -30.65 -22.99
C LEU A 54 23.08 -31.11 -24.46
N GLY A 55 22.19 -30.53 -25.27
CA GLY A 55 22.11 -30.83 -26.70
C GLY A 55 23.23 -30.16 -27.51
N PRO A 56 23.46 -30.54 -28.78
CA PRO A 56 24.61 -30.06 -29.57
C PRO A 56 24.63 -28.53 -29.75
N GLN A 57 23.46 -27.88 -29.77
CA GLN A 57 23.30 -26.43 -29.92
C GLN A 57 23.10 -25.67 -28.59
N TRP A 58 23.43 -26.29 -27.44
CA TRP A 58 23.17 -25.73 -26.11
C TRP A 58 23.74 -24.31 -25.91
N ALA A 59 24.90 -23.98 -26.47
CA ALA A 59 25.50 -22.64 -26.33
C ALA A 59 24.70 -21.54 -27.07
N SER A 60 24.03 -21.91 -28.16
CA SER A 60 23.08 -21.06 -28.89
C SER A 60 21.77 -20.92 -28.10
N TRP A 61 21.25 -22.02 -27.55
CA TRP A 61 20.07 -22.00 -26.68
C TRP A 61 20.27 -21.21 -25.38
N VAL A 62 21.46 -21.25 -24.77
CA VAL A 62 21.84 -20.37 -23.66
C VAL A 62 21.81 -18.90 -24.07
N GLY A 63 22.35 -18.55 -25.24
CA GLY A 63 22.29 -17.17 -25.75
C GLY A 63 20.85 -16.70 -26.00
N LYS A 64 20.01 -17.57 -26.57
CA LYS A 64 18.57 -17.29 -26.76
C LYS A 64 17.81 -17.18 -25.44
N ALA A 65 18.17 -17.98 -24.43
CA ALA A 65 17.56 -17.93 -23.11
C ALA A 65 17.96 -16.65 -22.34
N VAL A 66 19.21 -16.23 -22.42
CA VAL A 66 19.68 -14.93 -21.91
C VAL A 66 18.89 -13.79 -22.58
N LYS A 67 18.85 -13.75 -23.91
CA LYS A 67 18.08 -12.72 -24.63
C LYS A 67 16.59 -12.73 -24.27
N LYS A 68 15.99 -13.92 -24.08
CA LYS A 68 14.59 -14.02 -23.63
C LYS A 68 14.42 -13.46 -22.21
N LEU A 69 15.36 -13.72 -21.29
CA LEU A 69 15.33 -13.18 -19.93
C LEU A 69 15.58 -11.65 -19.90
N GLU A 70 16.29 -11.11 -20.89
CA GLU A 70 16.42 -9.66 -21.13
C GLU A 70 15.10 -9.07 -21.67
N GLU A 71 14.49 -9.68 -22.69
CA GLU A 71 13.17 -9.31 -23.23
C GLU A 71 12.06 -9.42 -22.17
N GLN A 72 12.23 -10.29 -21.17
CA GLN A 72 11.35 -10.46 -20.01
C GLN A 72 11.64 -9.52 -18.82
N GLY A 73 12.67 -8.66 -18.91
CA GLY A 73 13.03 -7.72 -17.85
C GLY A 73 13.64 -8.37 -16.59
N VAL A 74 14.08 -9.64 -16.66
CA VAL A 74 14.73 -10.35 -15.53
C VAL A 74 16.23 -10.03 -15.49
N LEU A 75 16.83 -10.00 -16.68
CA LEU A 75 18.23 -9.66 -16.90
C LEU A 75 18.32 -8.37 -17.72
N GLN A 76 19.48 -7.72 -17.70
CA GLN A 76 19.75 -6.51 -18.48
C GLN A 76 21.19 -6.56 -19.00
N PRO A 77 21.44 -6.26 -20.28
CA PRO A 77 22.80 -6.02 -20.76
C PRO A 77 23.33 -4.76 -20.07
N ILE A 78 24.45 -4.87 -19.36
CA ILE A 78 25.08 -3.73 -18.68
C ILE A 78 25.89 -2.91 -19.67
N ASP A 79 26.58 -3.61 -20.58
CA ASP A 79 27.43 -3.03 -21.62
C ASP A 79 27.22 -3.79 -22.94
N SER A 80 27.53 -3.14 -24.06
CA SER A 80 27.60 -3.79 -25.39
C SER A 80 28.68 -4.88 -25.49
N SER A 81 29.54 -5.01 -24.48
CA SER A 81 30.61 -6.01 -24.36
C SER A 81 30.13 -7.41 -23.93
N GLY A 82 28.82 -7.66 -23.85
CA GLY A 82 28.26 -9.00 -23.55
C GLY A 82 28.23 -9.37 -22.07
N TYR A 83 28.29 -8.37 -21.19
CA TYR A 83 28.04 -8.52 -19.76
C TYR A 83 26.55 -8.35 -19.44
N VAL A 84 26.03 -9.31 -18.68
CA VAL A 84 24.63 -9.35 -18.27
C VAL A 84 24.54 -9.16 -16.76
N GLY A 85 23.60 -8.34 -16.31
CA GLY A 85 23.23 -8.14 -14.91
C GLY A 85 21.79 -8.57 -14.64
N MET A 86 21.41 -8.63 -13.37
CA MET A 86 20.02 -8.87 -12.96
C MET A 86 19.34 -7.55 -12.63
N THR A 87 18.17 -7.32 -13.21
CA THR A 87 17.40 -6.07 -13.02
C THR A 87 16.96 -5.90 -11.56
N PRO A 88 16.59 -4.68 -11.14
CA PRO A 88 15.94 -4.47 -9.85
C PRO A 88 14.66 -5.32 -9.68
N GLU A 89 13.90 -5.55 -10.76
CA GLU A 89 12.70 -6.37 -10.75
C GLU A 89 13.00 -7.87 -10.64
N GLY A 90 13.95 -8.38 -11.43
CA GLY A 90 14.45 -9.75 -11.31
C GLY A 90 15.02 -10.04 -9.92
N LYS A 91 15.72 -9.07 -9.30
CA LYS A 91 16.15 -9.13 -7.90
C LYS A 91 14.97 -9.21 -6.92
N LYS A 92 13.93 -8.39 -7.09
CA LYS A 92 12.73 -8.42 -6.25
C LYS A 92 12.02 -9.78 -6.31
N VAL A 93 11.78 -10.29 -7.52
CA VAL A 93 11.10 -11.60 -7.73
C VAL A 93 11.96 -12.75 -7.22
N LEU A 94 13.28 -12.73 -7.42
CA LEU A 94 14.17 -13.73 -6.82
C LEU A 94 14.15 -13.69 -5.28
N SER A 95 14.18 -12.51 -4.67
CA SER A 95 14.08 -12.36 -3.21
C SER A 95 12.70 -12.74 -2.65
N TYR A 96 11.64 -12.60 -3.44
CA TYR A 96 10.31 -13.12 -3.11
C TYR A 96 10.28 -14.66 -3.19
N ALA A 97 10.75 -15.24 -4.29
CA ALA A 97 10.82 -16.69 -4.48
C ALA A 97 11.71 -17.36 -3.41
N ARG A 98 12.87 -16.75 -3.08
CA ARG A 98 13.73 -17.21 -1.98
C ARG A 98 12.97 -17.21 -0.65
N ARG A 99 12.31 -16.11 -0.25
CA ARG A 99 11.50 -16.08 0.98
C ARG A 99 10.36 -17.11 0.98
N LYS A 100 9.78 -17.41 -0.19
CA LYS A 100 8.70 -18.39 -0.35
C LYS A 100 9.15 -19.85 -0.18
N PHE A 101 10.38 -20.19 -0.59
CA PHE A 101 10.88 -21.58 -0.61
C PHE A 101 12.03 -21.86 0.39
N LEU A 102 12.61 -20.82 0.99
CA LEU A 102 13.65 -20.87 2.03
C LEU A 102 13.21 -19.99 3.22
N PRO A 103 12.32 -20.49 4.10
CA PRO A 103 11.81 -19.72 5.25
C PRO A 103 12.85 -19.51 6.37
N THR A 104 14.02 -20.16 6.32
CA THR A 104 15.07 -20.06 7.33
C THR A 104 16.38 -19.60 6.69
N ALA A 105 16.93 -18.46 7.16
CA ALA A 105 18.02 -17.75 6.49
C ALA A 105 19.43 -18.39 6.60
N ALA A 106 19.57 -19.49 7.37
CA ALA A 106 20.87 -20.05 7.78
C ALA A 106 21.19 -21.45 7.22
N GLY A 107 20.31 -22.05 6.41
CA GLY A 107 20.54 -23.37 5.81
C GLY A 107 21.05 -23.28 4.37
N ASP A 108 22.02 -24.13 4.00
CA ASP A 108 22.34 -24.36 2.59
C ASP A 108 21.10 -24.89 1.86
N ALA A 109 20.69 -24.16 0.82
CA ALA A 109 19.48 -24.50 0.07
C ALA A 109 19.60 -25.88 -0.59
N SER A 110 18.64 -26.76 -0.33
CA SER A 110 18.60 -28.06 -1.01
C SER A 110 18.50 -27.85 -2.53
N PRO A 111 19.19 -28.64 -3.37
CA PRO A 111 19.13 -28.48 -4.83
C PRO A 111 17.69 -28.50 -5.39
N ALA A 112 16.77 -29.20 -4.73
CA ALA A 112 15.35 -29.22 -5.09
C ALA A 112 14.60 -27.92 -4.72
N GLN A 113 15.00 -27.23 -3.65
CA GLN A 113 14.47 -25.91 -3.28
C GLN A 113 14.99 -24.83 -4.23
N GLU A 114 16.27 -24.87 -4.60
CA GLU A 114 16.82 -23.98 -5.63
C GLU A 114 16.07 -24.14 -6.96
N ASP A 115 15.79 -25.37 -7.37
CA ASP A 115 15.02 -25.65 -8.59
C ASP A 115 13.59 -25.08 -8.53
N ALA A 116 12.92 -25.17 -7.37
CA ALA A 116 11.61 -24.56 -7.17
C ALA A 116 11.66 -23.03 -7.26
N ILE A 117 12.72 -22.40 -6.74
CA ILE A 117 12.97 -20.96 -6.85
C ILE A 117 13.14 -20.54 -8.32
N TRP A 118 14.02 -21.20 -9.07
CA TRP A 118 14.28 -20.86 -10.47
C TRP A 118 13.06 -21.10 -11.37
N LYS A 119 12.29 -22.15 -11.09
CA LYS A 119 11.02 -22.41 -11.76
C LYS A 119 10.02 -21.29 -11.49
N ASN A 120 9.85 -20.88 -10.23
CA ASN A 120 8.91 -19.82 -9.87
C ASN A 120 9.29 -18.44 -10.45
N VAL A 121 10.58 -18.08 -10.47
CA VAL A 121 11.07 -16.88 -11.16
C VAL A 121 10.76 -16.96 -12.66
N THR A 122 11.02 -18.10 -13.30
CA THR A 122 10.75 -18.28 -14.74
C THR A 122 9.26 -18.27 -15.06
N GLU A 123 8.41 -18.79 -14.18
CA GLU A 123 6.94 -18.74 -14.28
C GLU A 123 6.40 -17.31 -14.14
N HIS A 124 6.92 -16.51 -13.20
CA HIS A 124 6.48 -15.12 -12.97
C HIS A 124 6.65 -14.22 -14.19
N PHE A 125 7.76 -14.37 -14.92
CA PHE A 125 8.05 -13.55 -16.10
C PHE A 125 7.71 -14.22 -17.43
N SER A 126 7.34 -15.50 -17.43
CA SER A 126 6.74 -16.10 -18.63
C SER A 126 5.39 -15.44 -18.85
N PRO A 127 5.14 -14.75 -19.99
CA PRO A 127 3.81 -14.23 -20.27
C PRO A 127 2.87 -15.43 -20.26
N SER A 128 2.02 -15.48 -19.24
CA SER A 128 0.97 -16.46 -19.12
C SER A 128 -0.01 -16.18 -20.25
N VAL A 129 0.29 -16.73 -21.43
CA VAL A 129 -0.71 -16.97 -22.46
C VAL A 129 -1.74 -17.83 -21.75
N TYR A 130 -2.80 -17.18 -21.28
CA TYR A 130 -3.88 -17.79 -20.51
C TYR A 130 -4.35 -19.01 -21.30
N LYS A 131 -3.81 -20.16 -20.90
CA LYS A 131 -4.02 -21.43 -21.56
C LYS A 131 -5.42 -21.82 -21.16
N ARG A 132 -6.40 -21.29 -21.90
CA ARG A 132 -7.84 -21.33 -21.62
C ARG A 132 -8.12 -22.64 -20.93
N GLN A 133 -8.46 -22.59 -19.64
CA GLN A 133 -8.99 -23.75 -18.96
C GLN A 133 -10.18 -24.18 -19.80
N ARG A 134 -10.01 -25.30 -20.53
CA ARG A 134 -11.13 -25.97 -21.16
C ARG A 134 -12.10 -26.22 -20.02
N ALA A 135 -13.26 -25.59 -20.07
CA ALA A 135 -14.29 -25.77 -19.08
C ALA A 135 -14.53 -27.28 -18.95
N ARG A 136 -14.11 -27.85 -17.81
CA ARG A 136 -14.54 -29.17 -17.42
C ARG A 136 -15.96 -28.97 -16.94
N SER A 137 -16.92 -29.30 -17.81
CA SER A 137 -18.34 -29.21 -17.52
C SER A 137 -18.63 -29.92 -16.22
N ALA A 138 -19.09 -29.16 -15.22
CA ALA A 138 -19.62 -29.73 -14.00
C ALA A 138 -20.98 -30.39 -14.33
N SER A 139 -21.01 -31.71 -14.38
CA SER A 139 -22.25 -32.47 -14.40
C SER A 139 -22.05 -33.79 -13.65
N ARG A 140 -23.03 -34.14 -12.82
CA ARG A 140 -23.13 -35.37 -11.99
C ARG A 140 -22.34 -35.36 -10.67
N LEU A 141 -22.96 -34.73 -9.67
CA LEU A 141 -23.09 -35.39 -8.37
C LEU A 141 -24.20 -36.46 -8.48
N ARG A 142 -23.83 -37.75 -8.43
CA ARG A 142 -24.72 -38.83 -7.98
C ARG A 142 -23.88 -39.97 -7.40
N SER A 143 -23.65 -39.88 -6.10
CA SER A 143 -23.91 -40.94 -5.12
C SER A 143 -23.62 -42.41 -5.50
N VAL A 144 -22.54 -42.93 -4.89
CA VAL A 144 -22.51 -44.17 -4.07
C VAL A 144 -22.37 -45.56 -4.75
N PHE A 145 -21.46 -46.37 -4.15
CA PHE A 145 -21.09 -47.79 -4.36
C PHE A 145 -20.32 -48.20 -5.63
N GLY A 146 -19.38 -49.15 -5.45
CA GLY A 146 -18.72 -49.93 -6.50
C GLY A 146 -17.20 -50.08 -6.31
N GLU A 147 -16.72 -51.31 -6.19
CA GLU A 147 -15.30 -51.68 -6.02
C GLU A 147 -14.53 -51.85 -7.35
N GLU A 148 -13.21 -52.01 -7.21
CA GLU A 148 -12.20 -52.67 -8.05
C GLU A 148 -12.59 -53.20 -9.46
N GLU A 149 -11.81 -52.84 -10.50
CA GLU A 149 -10.84 -53.74 -11.17
C GLU A 149 -10.07 -53.06 -12.32
N GLU A 150 -8.89 -53.61 -12.67
CA GLU A 150 -8.14 -53.30 -13.89
C GLU A 150 -8.65 -54.11 -15.09
N VAL A 151 -8.76 -53.52 -16.28
CA VAL A 151 -8.50 -54.24 -17.56
C VAL A 151 -7.88 -53.29 -18.59
N GLU A 152 -6.90 -53.80 -19.36
CA GLU A 152 -6.35 -53.19 -20.57
C GLU A 152 -7.27 -53.41 -21.81
N GLU A 153 -6.68 -53.29 -23.00
CA GLU A 153 -7.18 -53.70 -24.33
C GLU A 153 -8.05 -52.71 -25.14
N ASP A 154 -7.33 -51.88 -25.90
CA ASP A 154 -7.20 -51.95 -27.36
C ASP A 154 -8.38 -52.22 -28.33
N SER A 155 -8.14 -51.78 -29.57
CA SER A 155 -8.78 -52.18 -30.83
C SER A 155 -10.10 -51.56 -31.31
N ALA A 156 -9.98 -51.01 -32.51
CA ALA A 156 -10.99 -50.49 -33.42
C ALA A 156 -12.12 -51.48 -33.80
N SER A 157 -13.26 -50.95 -34.32
CA SER A 157 -13.68 -51.22 -35.71
C SER A 157 -14.91 -50.39 -36.15
N ALA A 158 -15.12 -50.33 -37.47
CA ALA A 158 -16.11 -49.54 -38.19
C ALA A 158 -17.53 -50.14 -38.25
N ARG A 159 -18.52 -49.24 -38.43
CA ARG A 159 -19.78 -49.32 -39.23
C ARG A 159 -20.45 -47.93 -39.10
N GLY A 160 -20.96 -47.24 -40.13
CA GLY A 160 -21.80 -47.70 -41.24
C GLY A 160 -23.24 -47.89 -40.74
N SER A 161 -24.31 -47.20 -41.19
CA SER A 161 -24.51 -46.42 -42.42
C SER A 161 -25.71 -45.41 -42.21
N PRO A 162 -26.64 -45.07 -43.15
CA PRO A 162 -26.57 -43.76 -43.82
C PRO A 162 -27.88 -42.93 -43.90
N MET A 163 -27.79 -41.77 -44.58
CA MET A 163 -28.82 -41.13 -45.43
C MET A 163 -30.14 -40.63 -44.82
N ALA A 164 -30.29 -39.30 -44.77
CA ALA A 164 -31.54 -38.62 -45.12
C ALA A 164 -31.24 -37.34 -45.93
N LYS A 165 -31.74 -37.26 -47.17
CA LYS A 165 -31.55 -36.11 -48.09
C LYS A 165 -32.68 -35.09 -47.93
N ARG A 166 -32.36 -33.82 -47.66
CA ARG A 166 -33.12 -32.59 -48.00
C ARG A 166 -32.35 -31.39 -47.43
N GLN A 167 -32.24 -30.22 -48.07
CA GLN A 167 -32.66 -29.78 -49.39
C GLN A 167 -31.78 -28.57 -49.80
N ARG A 168 -31.46 -28.41 -51.10
CA ARG A 168 -30.68 -27.26 -51.60
C ARG A 168 -31.39 -25.92 -51.29
N ARG A 169 -30.69 -24.95 -50.72
CA ARG A 169 -30.94 -23.52 -50.92
C ARG A 169 -29.65 -22.82 -51.36
N VAL A 170 -29.81 -21.79 -52.19
CA VAL A 170 -28.75 -21.08 -52.92
C VAL A 170 -28.01 -20.11 -51.98
N PRO A 171 -26.67 -19.99 -52.04
CA PRO A 171 -25.94 -19.00 -51.26
C PRO A 171 -26.00 -17.62 -51.94
N SER A 172 -26.39 -16.60 -51.17
CA SER A 172 -26.19 -15.19 -51.53
C SER A 172 -24.74 -14.76 -51.26
N PRO A 173 -24.22 -13.73 -51.96
CA PRO A 173 -22.81 -13.34 -51.86
C PRO A 173 -22.53 -12.49 -50.61
N VAL A 174 -22.44 -13.13 -49.45
CA VAL A 174 -21.99 -12.49 -48.21
C VAL A 174 -20.47 -12.35 -48.24
N LYS A 175 -19.98 -11.09 -48.25
CA LYS A 175 -18.56 -10.75 -48.14
C LYS A 175 -17.98 -11.31 -46.83
N PRO A 176 -16.78 -11.91 -46.83
CA PRO A 176 -16.16 -12.39 -45.60
C PRO A 176 -15.74 -11.21 -44.69
N PRO A 177 -15.84 -11.35 -43.36
CA PRO A 177 -15.39 -10.33 -42.42
C PRO A 177 -13.87 -10.13 -42.49
N ASP A 178 -13.45 -8.90 -42.17
CA ASP A 178 -12.10 -8.39 -42.34
C ASP A 178 -11.03 -9.25 -41.64
N ARG A 179 -9.89 -9.47 -42.30
CA ARG A 179 -8.77 -10.21 -41.71
C ARG A 179 -8.16 -9.39 -40.58
N SER A 180 -7.98 -10.00 -39.41
CA SER A 180 -7.33 -9.35 -38.25
C SER A 180 -5.97 -8.76 -38.61
N LEU A 181 -5.71 -7.51 -38.21
CA LEU A 181 -4.51 -6.72 -38.53
C LEU A 181 -3.18 -7.46 -38.37
N THR A 182 -3.09 -8.40 -37.42
CA THR A 182 -1.94 -9.29 -37.16
C THR A 182 -1.59 -10.28 -38.27
N LYS A 183 -2.38 -10.39 -39.35
CA LYS A 183 -2.13 -11.29 -40.49
C LYS A 183 -1.96 -10.58 -41.84
N MET A 184 -2.01 -9.26 -41.87
CA MET A 184 -1.82 -8.50 -43.11
C MET A 184 -0.34 -8.41 -43.48
N THR A 185 -0.03 -8.59 -44.77
CA THR A 185 1.32 -8.40 -45.29
C THR A 185 1.70 -6.92 -45.30
N LYS A 186 3.02 -6.63 -45.30
CA LYS A 186 3.56 -5.26 -45.22
C LYS A 186 3.00 -4.32 -46.31
N ALA A 187 2.72 -4.84 -47.50
CA ALA A 187 2.11 -4.08 -48.59
C ALA A 187 0.64 -3.73 -48.30
N GLU A 188 -0.15 -4.69 -47.81
CA GLU A 188 -1.56 -4.48 -47.45
C GLU A 188 -1.70 -3.49 -46.28
N LEU A 189 -0.77 -3.54 -45.31
CA LEU A 189 -0.70 -2.55 -44.22
C LEU A 189 -0.39 -1.14 -44.75
N GLN A 190 0.53 -0.99 -45.72
CA GLN A 190 0.83 0.30 -46.32
C GLN A 190 -0.34 0.88 -47.12
N THR A 191 -1.14 0.04 -47.80
CA THR A 191 -2.39 0.51 -48.43
C THR A 191 -3.43 0.93 -47.40
N LYS A 192 -3.66 0.13 -46.34
CA LYS A 192 -4.67 0.45 -45.31
C LYS A 192 -4.29 1.69 -44.48
N VAL A 193 -2.98 1.97 -44.31
CA VAL A 193 -2.48 3.25 -43.76
C VAL A 193 -2.76 4.44 -44.68
N ARG A 194 -2.53 4.32 -46.00
CA ARG A 194 -2.86 5.39 -46.97
C ARG A 194 -4.36 5.63 -47.08
N GLU A 195 -5.15 4.58 -46.96
CA GLU A 195 -6.62 4.63 -46.93
C GLU A 195 -7.13 5.37 -45.69
N LEU A 196 -6.61 5.04 -44.50
CA LEU A 196 -6.89 5.77 -43.26
C LEU A 196 -6.38 7.22 -43.27
N GLN A 197 -5.30 7.52 -44.01
CA GLN A 197 -4.83 8.89 -44.21
C GLN A 197 -5.75 9.69 -45.16
N ARG A 198 -6.42 9.05 -46.13
CA ARG A 198 -7.48 9.68 -46.94
C ARG A 198 -8.81 9.80 -46.19
N ALA A 199 -9.10 8.88 -45.28
CA ALA A 199 -10.33 8.85 -44.48
C ALA A 199 -10.33 9.79 -43.27
N LYS A 200 -9.30 10.63 -43.08
CA LYS A 200 -9.35 11.73 -42.11
C LYS A 200 -10.29 12.82 -42.64
N PRO A 201 -11.46 13.08 -42.03
CA PRO A 201 -12.26 14.24 -42.39
C PRO A 201 -11.44 15.51 -42.14
N THR A 202 -11.45 16.43 -43.09
CA THR A 202 -10.79 17.74 -42.92
C THR A 202 -11.41 18.48 -41.74
N SER A 203 -10.61 19.26 -41.01
CA SER A 203 -11.06 19.95 -39.79
C SER A 203 -12.32 20.83 -40.01
N GLN A 204 -12.52 21.38 -41.22
CA GLN A 204 -13.74 22.07 -41.61
C GLN A 204 -15.00 21.19 -41.58
N GLN A 205 -14.89 19.92 -41.98
CA GLN A 205 -16.02 18.99 -42.03
C GLN A 205 -16.46 18.56 -40.62
N LEU A 206 -15.51 18.42 -39.68
CA LEU A 206 -15.82 18.23 -38.26
C LEU A 206 -16.42 19.49 -37.62
N LYS A 207 -15.95 20.69 -37.99
CA LYS A 207 -16.57 21.95 -37.55
C LYS A 207 -18.00 22.11 -38.05
N ALA A 208 -18.29 21.71 -39.29
CA ALA A 208 -19.64 21.73 -39.83
C ALA A 208 -20.57 20.75 -39.07
N GLN A 209 -20.10 19.53 -38.78
CA GLN A 209 -20.87 18.56 -38.00
C GLN A 209 -21.09 18.97 -36.53
N LEU A 210 -20.15 19.71 -35.93
CA LEU A 210 -20.34 20.30 -34.59
C LEU A 210 -21.39 21.41 -34.61
N ALA A 211 -21.31 22.34 -35.56
CA ALA A 211 -22.31 23.40 -35.71
C ALA A 211 -23.74 22.85 -35.93
N ASP A 212 -23.88 21.79 -36.72
CA ASP A 212 -25.15 21.10 -36.97
C ASP A 212 -25.71 20.42 -35.69
N ARG A 213 -24.84 19.84 -34.85
CA ARG A 213 -25.24 19.32 -33.53
C ARG A 213 -25.58 20.43 -32.52
N ASP A 214 -24.89 21.57 -32.56
CA ASP A 214 -25.15 22.71 -31.68
C ASP A 214 -26.46 23.44 -32.04
N GLU A 215 -26.93 23.32 -33.28
CA GLU A 215 -28.28 23.75 -33.69
C GLU A 215 -29.35 22.78 -33.17
N GLN A 216 -29.18 21.47 -33.38
CA GLN A 216 -30.08 20.43 -32.86
C GLN A 216 -30.21 20.49 -31.32
N LEU A 217 -29.13 20.83 -30.60
CA LEU A 217 -29.18 21.01 -29.15
C LEU A 217 -29.96 22.26 -28.72
N ARG A 218 -29.96 23.34 -29.52
CA ARG A 218 -30.81 24.52 -29.27
C ARG A 218 -32.28 24.20 -29.52
N GLU A 219 -32.59 23.52 -30.62
CA GLU A 219 -33.95 23.09 -30.97
C GLU A 219 -34.56 22.22 -29.85
N VAL A 220 -33.84 21.19 -29.37
CA VAL A 220 -34.29 20.34 -28.25
C VAL A 220 -34.42 21.12 -26.93
N GLN A 221 -33.57 22.12 -26.67
CA GLN A 221 -33.69 22.96 -25.48
C GLN A 221 -34.93 23.87 -25.52
N ASP A 222 -35.30 24.36 -26.71
CA ASP A 222 -36.48 25.19 -26.90
C ASP A 222 -37.77 24.36 -26.84
N GLU A 223 -37.77 23.14 -27.40
CA GLU A 223 -38.86 22.15 -27.21
C GLU A 223 -39.07 21.83 -25.72
N LEU A 224 -38.00 21.57 -24.96
CA LEU A 224 -38.06 21.34 -23.52
C LEU A 224 -38.63 22.55 -22.75
N ARG A 225 -38.34 23.77 -23.20
CA ARG A 225 -38.86 25.00 -22.60
C ARG A 225 -40.36 25.16 -22.87
N MET A 226 -40.80 24.82 -24.09
CA MET A 226 -42.22 24.79 -24.46
C MET A 226 -42.99 23.70 -23.69
N LEU A 227 -42.42 22.49 -23.55
CA LEU A 227 -43.06 21.39 -22.81
C LEU A 227 -43.24 21.70 -21.32
N LYS A 228 -42.26 22.39 -20.71
CA LYS A 228 -42.39 22.89 -19.33
C LYS A 228 -43.54 23.88 -19.19
N LEU A 229 -43.65 24.84 -20.09
CA LEU A 229 -44.76 25.82 -20.09
C LEU A 229 -46.13 25.15 -20.29
N SER A 230 -46.24 24.09 -21.12
CA SER A 230 -47.50 23.34 -21.24
C SER A 230 -47.84 22.53 -19.99
N ALA A 231 -46.85 21.88 -19.37
CA ALA A 231 -47.05 21.13 -18.13
C ALA A 231 -47.42 22.04 -16.94
N GLU A 232 -46.87 23.25 -16.90
CA GLU A 232 -47.17 24.25 -15.88
C GLU A 232 -48.59 24.84 -16.04
N ARG A 233 -49.05 25.06 -17.28
CA ARG A 233 -50.47 25.38 -17.57
C ARG A 233 -51.41 24.24 -17.17
N ALA A 234 -51.08 22.99 -17.50
CA ALA A 234 -51.89 21.84 -17.10
C ALA A 234 -52.04 21.73 -15.57
N ARG A 235 -50.96 22.00 -14.82
CA ARG A 235 -50.98 22.06 -13.34
C ARG A 235 -51.73 23.27 -12.77
N ALA A 236 -51.92 24.34 -13.55
CA ALA A 236 -52.73 25.47 -13.13
C ALA A 236 -54.24 25.14 -13.27
N VAL A 237 -54.64 24.54 -14.39
CA VAL A 237 -56.03 24.10 -14.64
C VAL A 237 -56.52 23.12 -13.57
N MET A 238 -55.74 22.07 -13.27
CA MET A 238 -56.06 21.09 -12.22
C MET A 238 -56.27 21.73 -10.84
N ARG A 239 -55.61 22.88 -10.57
CA ARG A 239 -55.70 23.58 -9.27
C ARG A 239 -56.86 24.57 -9.17
N GLU A 240 -57.49 24.92 -10.29
CA GLU A 240 -58.76 25.66 -10.29
C GLU A 240 -59.96 24.71 -10.16
N GLU A 241 -59.88 23.49 -10.70
CA GLU A 241 -60.91 22.45 -10.51
C GLU A 241 -60.99 21.97 -9.05
N GLU A 242 -59.85 21.75 -8.36
CA GLU A 242 -59.79 21.34 -6.94
C GLU A 242 -60.46 22.30 -5.94
N LEU A 243 -60.71 23.56 -6.31
CA LEU A 243 -61.36 24.56 -5.45
C LEU A 243 -62.90 24.61 -5.60
N THR A 244 -63.50 23.72 -6.40
CA THR A 244 -64.94 23.76 -6.72
C THR A 244 -65.74 22.52 -6.25
N GLU A 245 -65.08 21.49 -5.72
CA GLU A 245 -65.72 20.19 -5.35
C GLU A 245 -65.67 19.83 -3.86
N LEU A 246 -65.41 20.79 -2.97
CA LEU A 246 -65.39 20.57 -1.51
C LEU A 246 -66.39 21.48 -0.76
N ASP A 247 -67.67 21.25 -1.03
CA ASP A 247 -68.75 21.55 -0.08
C ASP A 247 -69.69 20.32 -0.02
N GLU A 248 -70.37 20.11 1.10
CA GLU A 248 -71.21 18.93 1.43
C GLU A 248 -70.49 17.57 1.67
N GLN A 249 -70.11 17.26 2.93
CA GLN A 249 -70.72 16.15 3.71
C GLN A 249 -70.17 15.96 5.15
N ASP A 250 -71.05 16.32 6.09
CA ASP A 250 -71.42 15.69 7.38
C ASP A 250 -70.42 15.20 8.47
N PHE A 251 -70.77 15.66 9.67
CA PHE A 251 -70.29 15.28 11.00
C PHE A 251 -70.68 13.85 11.44
N ASN A 252 -69.82 13.15 12.21
CA ASN A 252 -70.01 12.98 13.67
C ASN A 252 -69.04 11.99 14.37
N HIS A 253 -68.54 12.40 15.56
CA HIS A 253 -68.22 11.58 16.76
C HIS A 253 -67.08 10.53 16.67
N MET A 254 -66.30 10.22 17.72
CA MET A 254 -66.30 10.58 19.16
C MET A 254 -64.85 10.79 19.70
N ASP A 255 -64.73 11.35 20.90
CA ASP A 255 -63.48 11.64 21.65
C ASP A 255 -62.73 10.39 22.20
N GLU A 256 -61.43 10.51 22.50
CA GLU A 256 -60.83 10.06 23.78
C GLU A 256 -59.38 10.58 24.05
N GLU A 257 -59.00 10.57 25.34
CA GLU A 257 -58.07 11.45 26.06
C GLU A 257 -56.54 11.38 25.80
N PHE A 258 -55.86 12.49 26.14
CA PHE A 258 -54.41 12.60 26.38
C PHE A 258 -54.00 12.04 27.76
N PRO A 259 -52.70 11.67 27.93
CA PRO A 259 -51.90 12.44 28.89
C PRO A 259 -50.47 12.77 28.43
N ALA A 260 -49.93 13.89 28.94
CA ALA A 260 -48.51 14.25 28.82
C ALA A 260 -47.63 13.47 29.82
N PRO A 261 -46.29 13.54 29.70
CA PRO A 261 -45.56 14.21 30.77
C PRO A 261 -44.32 15.04 30.36
N ASP A 262 -44.13 16.13 31.11
CA ASP A 262 -42.90 16.75 31.60
C ASP A 262 -41.56 16.55 30.87
N PHE A 263 -41.03 17.67 30.35
CA PHE A 263 -39.59 17.87 30.14
C PHE A 263 -39.01 18.83 31.17
N ALA A 264 -38.16 18.32 32.05
CA ALA A 264 -37.43 19.11 33.04
C ALA A 264 -36.21 19.81 32.41
N THR A 265 -36.07 21.10 32.70
CA THR A 265 -34.89 21.93 32.40
C THR A 265 -33.64 21.49 33.16
N PHE A 266 -32.48 21.52 32.49
CA PHE A 266 -31.19 21.73 33.15
C PHE A 266 -30.26 22.62 32.31
N ASP A 267 -29.85 23.75 32.89
CA ASP A 267 -28.68 24.53 32.48
C ASP A 267 -27.39 23.68 32.58
N VAL A 268 -26.43 23.88 31.66
CA VAL A 268 -25.02 24.16 31.99
C VAL A 268 -24.40 24.96 30.83
N GLN A 269 -23.58 25.96 31.19
CA GLN A 269 -23.03 26.98 30.30
C GLN A 269 -21.80 26.53 29.52
N THR A 270 -21.69 26.98 28.26
CA THR A 270 -20.41 27.08 27.54
C THR A 270 -19.53 28.19 28.13
N PRO A 271 -18.20 28.05 28.04
CA PRO A 271 -17.41 29.20 27.61
C PRO A 271 -16.52 28.92 26.39
N ARG A 272 -16.22 30.01 25.68
CA ARG A 272 -15.60 30.08 24.36
C ARG A 272 -14.13 30.53 24.46
N ALA A 273 -13.35 30.21 23.44
CA ALA A 273 -11.91 30.53 23.33
C ALA A 273 -11.55 31.98 23.64
N GLY A 274 -10.38 32.17 24.26
CA GLY A 274 -9.70 33.46 24.45
C GLY A 274 -8.38 33.54 23.68
N THR A 275 -8.05 34.74 23.21
CA THR A 275 -6.76 35.10 22.57
C THR A 275 -6.12 36.27 23.38
N PRO A 276 -4.90 36.78 23.09
CA PRO A 276 -3.82 36.82 24.08
C PRO A 276 -3.48 38.23 24.60
N GLN A 277 -2.80 38.32 25.76
CA GLN A 277 -1.74 39.31 26.10
C GLN A 277 -1.27 39.17 27.56
N GLY A 278 -0.05 39.66 27.88
CA GLY A 278 0.21 40.29 29.18
C GLY A 278 1.18 39.64 30.18
N ALA A 279 2.48 39.91 30.00
CA ALA A 279 3.49 40.33 31.00
C ALA A 279 3.52 39.80 32.47
N GLY A 280 4.76 39.48 32.92
CA GLY A 280 5.17 39.36 34.33
C GLY A 280 5.48 37.93 34.79
N VAL A 281 6.37 37.65 35.74
CA VAL A 281 7.45 38.44 36.39
C VAL A 281 8.57 37.43 36.77
N ILE A 282 9.84 37.81 36.95
CA ILE A 282 10.55 37.98 38.25
C ILE A 282 12.07 38.21 37.93
N ARG A 283 12.83 38.84 38.84
CA ARG A 283 14.32 38.87 38.86
C ARG A 283 14.86 37.92 39.94
N THR A 284 16.02 37.31 39.74
CA THR A 284 16.80 36.69 40.85
C THR A 284 17.87 37.64 41.41
N GLN A 285 18.15 37.50 42.70
CA GLN A 285 19.13 38.32 43.44
C GLN A 285 20.50 37.62 43.52
N SER A 286 21.36 37.84 42.53
CA SER A 286 22.83 37.62 42.64
C SER A 286 23.49 38.19 41.38
N GLY A 287 23.79 39.50 41.40
CA GLY A 287 24.38 40.16 40.25
C GLY A 287 25.86 39.82 40.09
N SER A 288 26.23 39.20 38.96
CA SER A 288 27.58 39.25 38.38
C SER A 288 27.55 38.67 36.96
N ILE A 289 27.58 39.55 35.95
CA ILE A 289 28.02 39.20 34.60
C ILE A 289 29.11 40.20 34.24
N ILE A 290 30.34 39.72 34.22
CA ILE A 290 31.50 40.49 33.73
C ILE A 290 31.61 40.24 32.23
N HIS A 291 31.86 41.30 31.45
CA HIS A 291 32.22 41.19 30.04
C HIS A 291 33.73 40.94 29.90
N ASP A 292 34.11 39.82 29.30
CA ASP A 292 35.49 39.60 28.88
C ASP A 292 35.81 40.37 27.60
N ILE A 293 36.29 41.59 27.79
CA ILE A 293 36.99 42.35 26.75
C ILE A 293 38.45 41.90 26.73
N SER A 294 38.86 41.39 25.57
CA SER A 294 40.24 41.23 25.11
C SER A 294 41.23 42.30 25.66
N MET A 295 42.22 41.87 26.46
CA MET A 295 43.57 42.45 26.45
C MET A 295 44.63 41.43 26.93
N ARG A 296 45.82 41.46 26.32
CA ARG A 296 47.00 40.66 26.70
C ARG A 296 47.76 41.31 27.88
N PRO A 297 48.61 40.56 28.61
CA PRO A 297 50.04 40.55 28.24
C PRO A 297 50.73 39.18 28.37
N THR A 298 51.97 39.08 27.87
CA THR A 298 52.79 37.87 27.78
C THR A 298 54.10 38.03 28.57
N PRO A 299 54.58 37.01 29.30
CA PRO A 299 55.98 36.93 29.75
C PRO A 299 56.76 35.77 29.09
N ALA A 300 58.08 35.93 28.98
CA ALA A 300 59.04 34.88 28.61
C ALA A 300 59.65 34.20 29.86
N PRO A 301 60.38 33.07 29.73
CA PRO A 301 61.84 33.19 29.71
C PRO A 301 62.65 32.16 28.87
N SER A 302 63.82 32.63 28.42
CA SER A 302 65.17 32.02 28.33
C SER A 302 65.44 30.54 27.93
N SER A 303 66.49 30.41 27.10
CA SER A 303 67.29 29.20 26.78
C SER A 303 67.93 28.52 28.02
N PRO A 304 68.42 27.27 27.90
CA PRO A 304 69.84 27.07 27.54
C PRO A 304 70.20 25.77 26.77
N GLY A 305 71.45 25.69 26.31
CA GLY A 305 72.22 24.43 26.30
C GLY A 305 72.11 23.53 25.07
N ALA A 306 72.90 23.79 24.02
CA ALA A 306 73.21 22.78 23.01
C ALA A 306 74.43 21.96 23.46
N GLU A 307 74.26 20.64 23.55
CA GLU A 307 75.34 19.69 23.84
C GLU A 307 76.35 19.63 22.68
N ARG A 308 77.63 19.39 23.01
CA ARG A 308 78.59 18.78 22.09
C ARG A 308 79.46 17.77 22.81
N ASP A 309 79.50 16.57 22.24
CA ASP A 309 80.40 15.48 22.60
C ASP A 309 81.86 15.92 22.73
N TRP A 310 82.54 15.37 23.74
CA TRP A 310 83.90 14.85 23.58
C TRP A 310 84.09 13.60 24.45
N ARG A 311 84.13 12.42 23.80
CA ARG A 311 84.74 11.20 24.34
C ARG A 311 86.12 10.98 23.71
N CYS A 312 87.16 10.89 24.54
CA CYS A 312 88.44 10.19 24.39
C CYS A 312 88.97 10.10 25.84
N GLN A 313 89.17 8.97 26.54
CA GLN A 313 89.69 7.64 26.20
C GLN A 313 91.20 7.63 25.91
N GLY A 314 91.98 6.99 26.80
CA GLY A 314 93.33 6.47 26.52
C GLY A 314 94.48 7.05 27.36
N ASP A 315 95.14 6.17 28.13
CA ASP A 315 96.61 6.01 28.27
C ASP A 315 97.43 7.13 28.98
N GLU A 316 98.56 6.91 29.66
CA GLU A 316 99.29 5.69 30.12
C GLU A 316 100.25 6.02 31.30
N ASP A 317 100.87 5.02 31.93
CA ASP A 317 101.96 5.16 32.91
C ASP A 317 103.27 5.71 32.30
N VAL A 318 103.99 6.63 32.97
CA VAL A 318 105.42 6.90 32.69
C VAL A 318 106.23 7.16 33.96
N PHE A 319 107.36 6.46 34.07
CA PHE A 319 108.37 6.51 35.14
C PHE A 319 109.54 7.48 34.82
N ALA A 320 110.27 7.85 35.88
CA ALA A 320 111.73 8.07 35.94
C ALA A 320 112.41 9.45 35.71
N ASP A 321 113.42 9.65 36.56
CA ASP A 321 114.72 10.34 36.41
C ASP A 321 114.85 11.84 36.09
N GLN A 322 115.38 12.57 37.10
CA GLN A 322 116.63 13.38 37.09
C GLN A 322 116.71 14.18 38.42
N GLN A 323 117.84 14.47 39.08
CA GLN A 323 119.27 14.34 38.76
C GLN A 323 120.09 14.10 40.05
N ARG A 324 121.28 13.49 39.93
CA ARG A 324 122.33 13.52 40.98
C ARG A 324 123.28 14.69 40.72
N GLU A 325 123.82 15.28 41.77
CA GLU A 325 125.22 15.73 41.76
C GLU A 325 125.97 15.28 43.03
N HIS A 326 127.21 14.83 42.84
CA HIS A 326 128.14 14.46 43.90
C HIS A 326 128.92 15.69 44.38
N LEU A 327 129.62 15.62 45.53
CA LEU A 327 131.06 15.97 45.65
C LEU A 327 131.65 15.75 47.07
N ARG A 328 132.67 14.88 47.13
CA ARG A 328 133.91 14.95 47.94
C ARG A 328 133.92 15.39 49.42
N THR A 329 134.26 14.44 50.29
CA THR A 329 135.34 14.56 51.31
C THR A 329 136.72 14.78 50.62
N PRO A 330 137.74 15.42 51.24
CA PRO A 330 138.58 14.77 52.28
C PRO A 330 139.28 15.69 53.33
N GLU A 331 140.01 15.06 54.27
CA GLU A 331 141.26 15.48 54.98
C GLU A 331 141.42 16.93 55.50
N SER A 332 141.87 17.16 56.75
CA SER A 332 143.27 16.93 57.17
C SER A 332 143.55 17.41 58.62
N LEU A 333 144.59 16.86 59.25
CA LEU A 333 145.24 17.36 60.48
C LEU A 333 146.41 18.31 60.15
N PRO A 334 146.82 19.19 61.08
CA PRO A 334 148.19 19.15 61.62
C PRO A 334 148.22 19.36 63.16
N ASP A 335 149.12 18.81 63.99
CA ASP A 335 150.60 18.69 64.03
C ASP A 335 151.37 19.88 64.67
N ARG A 336 151.60 19.76 66.00
CA ARG A 336 152.92 19.77 66.70
C ARG A 336 153.83 21.02 66.78
N ARG A 337 154.17 21.42 68.02
CA ARG A 337 155.47 21.94 68.58
C ARG A 337 155.30 22.07 70.12
N ALA A 338 156.17 21.59 71.04
CA ALA A 338 157.56 21.98 71.37
C ALA A 338 157.64 23.43 71.94
N SER A 339 158.20 23.78 73.11
CA SER A 339 159.09 23.11 74.11
C SER A 339 159.08 23.86 75.47
N GLN A 340 159.57 23.23 76.56
CA GLN A 340 160.19 23.87 77.78
C GLN A 340 159.30 24.83 78.63
N THR A 341 159.46 25.05 79.95
CA THR A 341 160.39 24.59 81.01
C THR A 341 159.72 24.72 82.41
N ASP A 342 160.37 24.14 83.42
CA ASP A 342 160.35 24.48 84.86
C ASP A 342 159.20 24.05 85.79
N GLU A 343 159.65 23.47 86.91
CA GLU A 343 158.86 22.90 88.00
C GLU A 343 158.28 24.00 88.90
N GLN A 344 156.94 24.10 89.02
CA GLN A 344 156.25 24.53 90.27
C GLN A 344 154.70 24.47 90.24
N GLN A 345 154.06 23.58 89.46
CA GLN A 345 152.58 23.56 89.33
C GLN A 345 151.89 22.19 89.48
N GLN A 346 152.57 21.15 89.98
CA GLN A 346 151.96 19.82 90.15
C GLN A 346 150.66 19.75 90.98
N PRO A 347 150.47 20.47 92.10
CA PRO A 347 149.18 20.45 92.81
C PRO A 347 148.08 21.25 92.09
N ALA A 348 148.44 22.24 91.27
CA ALA A 348 147.47 22.99 90.46
C ALA A 348 146.95 22.14 89.30
N LEU A 349 147.84 21.40 88.62
CA LEU A 349 147.47 20.49 87.52
C LEU A 349 146.58 19.34 88.00
N ALA A 350 146.89 18.74 89.15
CA ALA A 350 146.02 17.72 89.77
C ALA A 350 144.61 18.28 90.06
N ASN A 351 144.52 19.47 90.66
CA ASN A 351 143.23 20.13 90.91
C ASN A 351 142.46 20.47 89.63
N THR A 352 143.15 20.84 88.54
CA THR A 352 142.50 21.05 87.23
C THR A 352 142.04 19.74 86.58
N ILE A 353 142.75 18.64 86.78
CA ILE A 353 142.34 17.31 86.31
C ILE A 353 141.09 16.86 87.08
N ASP A 354 141.09 16.94 88.41
CA ASP A 354 139.91 16.67 89.25
C ASP A 354 138.69 17.52 88.88
N ALA A 355 138.91 18.79 88.51
CA ALA A 355 137.86 19.69 88.04
C ALA A 355 137.34 19.27 86.65
N MET A 356 138.23 18.96 85.72
CA MET A 356 137.87 18.46 84.39
C MET A 356 137.18 17.10 84.45
N GLU A 357 137.57 16.19 85.34
CA GLU A 357 136.89 14.91 85.55
C GLU A 357 135.48 15.09 86.10
N LYS A 358 135.26 16.06 87.01
CA LYS A 358 133.91 16.43 87.48
C LYS A 358 133.08 17.08 86.37
N GLU A 359 133.67 17.93 85.55
CA GLU A 359 133.01 18.54 84.38
C GLU A 359 132.65 17.47 83.32
N ILE A 360 133.56 16.52 83.06
CA ILE A 360 133.32 15.35 82.19
C ILE A 360 132.21 14.47 82.76
N ALA A 361 132.21 14.17 84.06
CA ALA A 361 131.16 13.37 84.69
C ALA A 361 129.78 14.05 84.58
N LYS A 362 129.73 15.38 84.74
CA LYS A 362 128.53 16.20 84.53
C LYS A 362 128.09 16.21 83.07
N HIS A 363 129.01 16.34 82.11
CA HIS A 363 128.67 16.25 80.69
C HIS A 363 128.26 14.84 80.26
N VAL A 364 128.78 13.78 80.89
CA VAL A 364 128.34 12.40 80.65
C VAL A 364 126.92 12.19 81.14
N THR A 365 126.54 12.71 82.31
CA THR A 365 125.14 12.63 82.77
C THR A 365 124.21 13.51 81.92
N GLU A 366 124.65 14.68 81.47
CA GLU A 366 123.91 15.55 80.55
C GLU A 366 123.74 14.94 79.15
N ILE A 367 124.76 14.27 78.61
CA ILE A 367 124.66 13.50 77.37
C ILE A 367 123.69 12.33 77.53
N GLN A 368 123.70 11.67 78.70
CA GLN A 368 122.78 10.57 78.97
C GLN A 368 121.33 11.06 79.09
N THR A 369 121.05 12.15 79.80
CA THR A 369 119.68 12.73 79.84
C THR A 369 119.24 13.24 78.48
N LEU A 370 120.12 13.88 77.70
CA LEU A 370 119.82 14.26 76.32
C LEU A 370 119.49 13.03 75.45
N LYS A 371 120.27 11.96 75.54
CA LYS A 371 120.00 10.69 74.83
C LYS A 371 118.65 10.11 75.21
N ASP A 372 118.30 10.11 76.49
CA ASP A 372 117.00 9.63 76.98
C ASP A 372 115.84 10.52 76.47
N THR A 373 116.04 11.85 76.39
CA THR A 373 115.06 12.75 75.74
C THR A 373 114.93 12.52 74.24
N VAL A 374 116.03 12.23 73.53
CA VAL A 374 116.00 11.89 72.10
C VAL A 374 115.24 10.58 71.89
N THR A 375 115.47 9.54 72.69
CA THR A 375 114.71 8.29 72.57
C THR A 375 113.22 8.47 72.87
N ARG A 376 112.86 9.35 73.84
CA ARG A 376 111.46 9.69 74.10
C ARG A 376 110.84 10.43 72.91
N LEU A 377 111.50 11.47 72.40
CA LEU A 377 111.03 12.21 71.22
C LEU A 377 110.92 11.33 69.98
N GLN A 378 111.82 10.35 69.81
CA GLN A 378 111.73 9.35 68.75
C GLN A 378 110.44 8.52 68.89
N SER A 379 110.13 8.02 70.09
CA SER A 379 108.89 7.27 70.32
C SER A 379 107.62 8.12 70.20
N GLU A 380 107.68 9.41 70.54
CA GLU A 380 106.60 10.37 70.30
C GLU A 380 106.41 10.63 68.80
N LEU A 381 107.50 10.73 68.03
CA LEU A 381 107.46 10.85 66.56
C LEU A 381 106.88 9.59 65.91
N ASP A 382 107.29 8.40 66.35
CA ASP A 382 106.80 7.13 65.82
C ASP A 382 105.29 6.96 66.09
N THR A 383 104.81 7.33 67.29
CA THR A 383 103.37 7.29 67.62
C THR A 383 102.56 8.33 66.83
N LEU A 384 103.07 9.55 66.64
CA LEU A 384 102.45 10.58 65.79
C LEU A 384 102.45 10.19 64.30
N THR A 385 103.45 9.44 63.84
CA THR A 385 103.49 8.92 62.46
C THR A 385 102.42 7.84 62.29
N GLY A 386 102.29 6.93 63.26
CA GLY A 386 101.23 5.92 63.26
C GLY A 386 99.82 6.52 63.24
N THR A 387 99.53 7.51 64.10
CA THR A 387 98.20 8.17 64.07
C THR A 387 97.97 8.98 62.79
N ALA A 388 99.01 9.57 62.19
CA ALA A 388 98.89 10.23 60.90
C ALA A 388 98.56 9.24 59.77
N ASP A 389 99.10 8.02 59.78
CA ASP A 389 98.80 6.98 58.80
C ASP A 389 97.41 6.35 59.01
N ASP A 390 96.97 6.18 60.26
CA ASP A 390 95.57 5.83 60.59
C ASP A 390 94.59 6.91 60.07
N HIS A 391 94.93 8.19 60.24
CA HIS A 391 94.13 9.30 59.73
C HIS A 391 94.09 9.35 58.19
N LYS A 392 95.22 9.12 57.49
CA LYS A 392 95.23 8.98 56.02
C LYS A 392 94.33 7.85 55.55
N SER A 393 94.40 6.69 56.20
CA SER A 393 93.58 5.52 55.87
C SER A 393 92.10 5.84 56.01
N ARG A 394 91.71 6.47 57.13
CA ARG A 394 90.32 6.90 57.36
C ARG A 394 89.84 8.00 56.41
N ILE A 395 90.72 8.88 55.95
CA ILE A 395 90.39 9.87 54.90
C ILE A 395 90.09 9.14 53.59
N ALA A 396 90.93 8.19 53.18
CA ALA A 396 90.71 7.40 51.96
C ALA A 396 89.40 6.58 52.01
N ASP A 397 89.05 6.00 53.15
CA ASP A 397 87.77 5.31 53.36
C ASP A 397 86.57 6.28 53.17
N LEU A 398 86.62 7.46 53.79
CA LEU A 398 85.57 8.48 53.70
C LEU A 398 85.46 9.10 52.29
N GLU A 399 86.58 9.25 51.58
CA GLU A 399 86.59 9.62 50.16
C GLU A 399 85.94 8.52 49.31
N GLY A 400 86.20 7.24 49.62
CA GLY A 400 85.52 6.10 49.00
C GLY A 400 84.00 6.12 49.20
N GLU A 401 83.54 6.30 50.45
CA GLU A 401 82.11 6.44 50.77
C GLU A 401 81.48 7.65 50.06
N THR A 402 82.17 8.79 50.03
CA THR A 402 81.69 10.01 49.36
C THR A 402 81.53 9.80 47.86
N ASN A 403 82.53 9.20 47.20
CA ASN A 403 82.48 8.86 45.77
C ASN A 403 81.34 7.86 45.47
N GLY A 404 81.09 6.90 46.37
CA GLY A 404 79.97 5.97 46.28
C GLY A 404 78.61 6.68 46.32
N LEU A 405 78.41 7.55 47.32
CA LEU A 405 77.19 8.36 47.47
C LEU A 405 76.99 9.34 46.31
N GLU A 406 78.06 9.91 45.75
CA GLU A 406 77.98 10.73 44.54
C GLU A 406 77.56 9.92 43.30
N SER A 407 77.94 8.64 43.22
CA SER A 407 77.45 7.77 42.16
C SER A 407 75.98 7.43 42.31
N GLU A 408 75.54 7.04 43.52
CA GLU A 408 74.12 6.78 43.79
C GLU A 408 73.26 8.03 43.52
N LYS A 409 73.76 9.22 43.89
CA LYS A 409 73.11 10.49 43.57
C LYS A 409 72.97 10.73 42.06
N ARG A 410 74.01 10.44 41.26
CA ARG A 410 73.95 10.53 39.79
C ARG A 410 72.94 9.54 39.20
N ASP A 411 72.92 8.31 39.69
CA ASP A 411 72.00 7.27 39.20
C ASP A 411 70.54 7.61 39.55
N LEU A 412 70.29 8.15 40.74
CA LEU A 412 68.97 8.67 41.15
C LEU A 412 68.55 9.89 40.32
N GLN A 413 69.47 10.79 39.98
CA GLN A 413 69.20 11.93 39.10
C GLN A 413 68.83 11.48 37.68
N GLN A 414 69.53 10.48 37.12
CA GLN A 414 69.17 9.90 35.83
C GLN A 414 67.79 9.23 35.88
N CYS A 415 67.52 8.44 36.92
CA CYS A 415 66.22 7.79 37.11
C CYS A 415 65.06 8.81 37.25
N LEU A 416 65.30 9.96 37.88
CA LEU A 416 64.33 11.06 37.91
C LEU A 416 64.10 11.67 36.52
N ALA A 417 65.18 11.96 35.77
CA ALA A 417 65.07 12.49 34.40
C ALA A 417 64.30 11.53 33.46
N ASP A 418 64.56 10.23 33.54
CA ASP A 418 63.84 9.20 32.78
C ASP A 418 62.35 9.15 33.17
N ARG A 419 62.02 9.36 34.45
CA ARG A 419 60.63 9.43 34.92
C ARG A 419 59.93 10.70 34.48
N ASP A 420 60.60 11.85 34.50
CA ASP A 420 60.05 13.11 33.99
C ASP A 420 59.82 13.06 32.47
N HIS A 421 60.71 12.40 31.73
CA HIS A 421 60.49 12.10 30.31
C HIS A 421 59.26 11.21 30.08
N ASN A 422 59.09 10.16 30.89
CA ASN A 422 57.89 9.31 30.82
C ASN A 422 56.60 10.05 31.22
N ILE A 423 56.66 10.95 32.21
CA ILE A 423 55.52 11.79 32.62
C ILE A 423 55.11 12.74 31.49
N THR A 424 56.07 13.44 30.89
CA THR A 424 55.79 14.35 29.76
C THR A 424 55.29 13.61 28.51
N HIS A 425 55.83 12.43 28.21
CA HIS A 425 55.29 11.55 27.17
C HIS A 425 53.82 11.16 27.46
N LEU A 426 53.52 10.69 28.68
CA LEU A 426 52.16 10.31 29.05
C LEU A 426 51.19 11.50 29.00
N GLN A 427 51.60 12.68 29.46
CA GLN A 427 50.81 13.92 29.35
C GLN A 427 50.47 14.26 27.88
N ASN A 428 51.44 14.15 26.97
CA ASN A 428 51.19 14.34 25.54
C ASN A 428 50.19 13.32 24.99
N THR A 429 50.32 12.03 25.33
CA THR A 429 49.34 11.02 24.89
C THR A 429 47.94 11.25 25.45
N ILE A 430 47.81 11.78 26.68
CA ILE A 430 46.52 12.16 27.25
C ILE A 430 45.89 13.31 26.45
N LEU A 431 46.65 14.35 26.12
CA LEU A 431 46.18 15.47 25.29
C LEU A 431 45.74 14.99 23.89
N GLU A 432 46.46 14.05 23.28
CA GLU A 432 46.07 13.44 21.99
C GLU A 432 44.74 12.68 22.11
N TYR A 433 44.53 11.89 23.18
CA TYR A 433 43.27 11.20 23.42
C TYR A 433 42.11 12.14 23.74
N GLU A 434 42.34 13.21 24.51
CA GLU A 434 41.34 14.25 24.78
C GLU A 434 40.93 14.96 23.48
N GLN A 435 41.89 15.33 22.63
CA GLN A 435 41.60 15.94 21.33
C GLN A 435 40.83 14.99 20.40
N ALA A 436 41.20 13.70 20.38
CA ALA A 436 40.47 12.67 19.62
C ALA A 436 39.03 12.47 20.14
N ALA A 437 38.82 12.52 21.46
CA ALA A 437 37.49 12.42 22.07
C ALA A 437 36.60 13.64 21.72
N VAL A 438 37.16 14.85 21.71
CA VAL A 438 36.45 16.07 21.26
C VAL A 438 36.04 15.95 19.79
N GLN A 439 36.95 15.54 18.90
CA GLN A 439 36.64 15.32 17.48
C GLN A 439 35.55 14.24 17.29
N LEU A 440 35.61 13.15 18.04
CA LEU A 440 34.63 12.07 17.96
C LEU A 440 33.24 12.55 18.42
N ASN A 441 33.16 13.30 19.52
CA ASN A 441 31.92 13.93 19.98
C ASN A 441 31.35 14.95 18.96
N GLU A 442 32.20 15.75 18.33
CA GLU A 442 31.76 16.67 17.26
C GLU A 442 31.18 15.90 16.07
N THR A 443 31.83 14.81 15.63
CA THR A 443 31.27 13.96 14.57
C THR A 443 29.97 13.28 14.98
N LEU A 444 29.81 12.86 16.24
CA LEU A 444 28.55 12.30 16.75
C LEU A 444 27.44 13.36 16.70
N ALA A 445 27.68 14.57 17.20
CA ALA A 445 26.70 15.66 17.14
C ALA A 445 26.29 15.99 15.69
N GLN A 446 27.23 16.01 14.74
CA GLN A 446 26.93 16.17 13.32
C GLN A 446 26.08 15.02 12.76
N LYS A 447 26.32 13.77 13.20
CA LYS A 447 25.52 12.60 12.80
C LYS A 447 24.13 12.61 13.41
N GLU A 448 23.97 13.05 14.65
CA GLU A 448 22.67 13.23 15.31
C GLU A 448 21.82 14.29 14.61
N VAL A 449 22.41 15.45 14.27
CA VAL A 449 21.73 16.48 13.46
C VAL A 449 21.31 15.92 12.09
N SER A 450 22.18 15.15 11.43
CA SER A 450 21.85 14.50 10.15
C SER A 450 20.75 13.44 10.28
N LEU A 451 20.72 12.67 11.38
CA LEU A 451 19.68 11.67 11.65
C LEU A 451 18.33 12.34 11.93
N ASN A 452 18.33 13.42 12.71
CA ASN A 452 17.12 14.20 12.99
C ASN A 452 16.55 14.82 11.72
N ALA A 453 17.40 15.36 10.83
CA ALA A 453 16.97 15.88 9.53
C ALA A 453 16.33 14.78 8.65
N ILE A 454 16.96 13.60 8.56
CA ILE A 454 16.42 12.45 7.81
C ILE A 454 15.11 11.94 8.43
N SER A 455 14.97 11.97 9.76
CA SER A 455 13.73 11.58 10.46
C SER A 455 12.58 12.53 10.11
N ILE A 456 12.83 13.84 10.11
CA ILE A 456 11.84 14.85 9.70
C ILE A 456 11.44 14.68 8.23
N GLU A 457 12.40 14.40 7.34
CA GLU A 457 12.12 14.09 5.93
C GLU A 457 11.26 12.83 5.77
N ALA A 458 11.57 11.76 6.52
CA ALA A 458 10.78 10.53 6.52
C ALA A 458 9.33 10.77 7.01
N ASP A 459 9.12 11.57 8.05
CA ASP A 459 7.80 11.93 8.54
C ASP A 459 7.01 12.78 7.53
N MET A 460 7.66 13.72 6.84
CA MET A 460 7.02 14.50 5.76
C MET A 460 6.62 13.59 4.59
N LEU A 461 7.48 12.66 4.19
CA LEU A 461 7.18 11.69 3.12
C LEU A 461 6.06 10.72 3.54
N LEU A 462 5.98 10.32 4.81
CA LEU A 462 4.88 9.51 5.35
C LEU A 462 3.55 10.27 5.33
N ARG A 463 3.53 11.55 5.70
CA ARG A 463 2.32 12.40 5.61
C ARG A 463 1.87 12.56 4.16
N SER A 464 2.76 12.96 3.26
CA SER A 464 2.48 13.11 1.82
C SER A 464 1.98 11.80 1.19
N LYS A 465 2.59 10.66 1.52
CA LYS A 465 2.11 9.33 1.11
C LYS A 465 0.67 9.07 1.57
N ASN A 466 0.35 9.40 2.82
CA ASN A 466 -0.98 9.17 3.38
C ASN A 466 -2.04 10.11 2.77
N GLU A 467 -1.68 11.35 2.47
CA GLU A 467 -2.52 12.30 1.71
C GLU A 467 -2.82 11.78 0.30
N ILE A 468 -1.80 11.30 -0.42
CA ILE A 468 -1.97 10.68 -1.74
C ILE A 468 -2.86 9.44 -1.64
N LEU A 469 -2.67 8.58 -0.62
CA LEU A 469 -3.53 7.42 -0.41
C LEU A 469 -4.98 7.84 -0.14
N ALA A 470 -5.23 8.85 0.70
CA ALA A 470 -6.58 9.36 0.94
C ALA A 470 -7.24 9.89 -0.36
N GLY A 471 -6.48 10.62 -1.19
CA GLY A 471 -6.94 11.07 -2.50
C GLY A 471 -7.27 9.91 -3.46
N VAL A 472 -6.47 8.85 -3.47
CA VAL A 472 -6.75 7.63 -4.27
C VAL A 472 -8.02 6.93 -3.79
N HIS A 473 -8.24 6.79 -2.48
CA HIS A 473 -9.49 6.18 -1.97
C HIS A 473 -10.71 7.04 -2.35
N GLY A 474 -10.62 8.37 -2.25
CA GLY A 474 -11.70 9.26 -2.70
C GLY A 474 -12.01 9.10 -4.20
N MET A 475 -10.98 8.99 -5.05
CA MET A 475 -11.16 8.70 -6.47
C MET A 475 -11.74 7.28 -6.73
N GLU A 476 -11.40 6.29 -5.90
CA GLU A 476 -11.99 4.95 -5.99
C GLU A 476 -13.48 4.97 -5.62
N ASP A 477 -13.85 5.68 -4.55
CA ASP A 477 -15.24 5.89 -4.12
C ASP A 477 -16.04 6.60 -5.22
N GLU A 478 -15.55 7.73 -5.76
CA GLU A 478 -16.14 8.42 -6.92
C GLU A 478 -16.31 7.49 -8.13
N MET A 479 -15.30 6.67 -8.43
CA MET A 479 -15.37 5.68 -9.51
C MET A 479 -16.37 4.56 -9.24
N THR A 480 -16.62 4.18 -7.97
CA THR A 480 -17.70 3.23 -7.64
C THR A 480 -19.08 3.87 -7.77
N ALA A 481 -19.25 5.12 -7.33
CA ALA A 481 -20.50 5.88 -7.49
C ALA A 481 -20.84 6.12 -8.98
N ALA A 482 -19.84 6.49 -9.79
CA ALA A 482 -20.02 6.62 -11.23
C ALA A 482 -20.38 5.27 -11.90
N ARG A 483 -19.88 4.14 -11.37
CA ARG A 483 -20.24 2.79 -11.86
C ARG A 483 -21.64 2.36 -11.44
N SER A 484 -22.11 2.70 -10.23
CA SER A 484 -23.50 2.41 -9.83
C SER A 484 -24.50 3.25 -10.62
N GLU A 485 -24.20 4.53 -10.88
CA GLU A 485 -25.07 5.37 -11.72
C GLU A 485 -25.10 4.90 -13.18
N ASN A 486 -23.97 4.48 -13.75
CA ASN A 486 -23.96 3.87 -15.09
C ASN A 486 -24.79 2.57 -15.14
N ARG A 487 -24.82 1.76 -14.08
CA ARG A 487 -25.71 0.58 -14.01
C ARG A 487 -27.17 1.02 -13.98
N ARG A 488 -27.52 1.98 -13.12
CA ARG A 488 -28.89 2.54 -13.01
C ARG A 488 -29.40 3.04 -14.36
N LEU A 489 -28.60 3.84 -15.07
CA LEU A 489 -28.91 4.34 -16.41
C LEU A 489 -29.00 3.22 -17.47
N THR A 490 -28.21 2.16 -17.34
CA THR A 490 -28.30 0.99 -18.24
C THR A 490 -29.59 0.20 -18.01
N ASP A 491 -30.00 0.04 -16.75
CA ASP A 491 -31.23 -0.66 -16.39
C ASP A 491 -32.48 0.15 -16.80
N GLU A 492 -32.43 1.48 -16.65
CA GLU A 492 -33.45 2.44 -17.10
C GLU A 492 -33.58 2.47 -18.64
N LEU A 493 -32.45 2.46 -19.36
CA LEU A 493 -32.45 2.31 -20.82
C LEU A 493 -33.04 0.95 -21.25
N ALA A 494 -32.78 -0.11 -20.49
CA ALA A 494 -33.33 -1.43 -20.74
C ALA A 494 -34.84 -1.51 -20.41
N SER A 495 -35.36 -0.80 -19.40
CA SER A 495 -36.82 -0.73 -19.18
C SER A 495 -37.50 0.07 -20.28
N SER A 496 -36.96 1.24 -20.64
CA SER A 496 -37.47 2.06 -21.74
C SER A 496 -37.49 1.30 -23.08
N HIS A 497 -36.45 0.51 -23.39
CA HIS A 497 -36.46 -0.31 -24.61
C HIS A 497 -37.48 -1.47 -24.57
N ARG A 498 -37.74 -2.07 -23.39
CA ARG A 498 -38.84 -3.05 -23.24
C ARG A 498 -40.21 -2.39 -23.45
N GLU A 499 -40.41 -1.20 -22.90
CA GLU A 499 -41.63 -0.41 -23.12
C GLU A 499 -41.81 -0.08 -24.60
N GLU A 500 -40.77 0.42 -25.27
CA GLU A 500 -40.73 0.66 -26.71
C GLU A 500 -41.07 -0.62 -27.52
N GLU A 501 -40.56 -1.79 -27.12
CA GLU A 501 -40.89 -3.07 -27.75
C GLU A 501 -42.37 -3.47 -27.52
N THR A 502 -42.94 -3.20 -26.34
CA THR A 502 -44.38 -3.41 -26.11
C THR A 502 -45.26 -2.45 -26.90
N LEU A 503 -44.85 -1.19 -27.06
CA LEU A 503 -45.53 -0.21 -27.90
C LEU A 503 -45.45 -0.60 -29.37
N ARG A 504 -44.29 -1.06 -29.86
CA ARG A 504 -44.15 -1.64 -31.21
C ARG A 504 -45.09 -2.83 -31.41
N LYS A 505 -45.17 -3.76 -30.45
CA LYS A 505 -46.10 -4.91 -30.52
C LYS A 505 -47.57 -4.46 -30.57
N ARG A 506 -47.97 -3.48 -29.74
CA ARG A 506 -49.31 -2.89 -29.79
C ARG A 506 -49.61 -2.20 -31.12
N MET A 507 -48.63 -1.49 -31.69
CA MET A 507 -48.77 -0.82 -32.99
C MET A 507 -48.90 -1.83 -34.14
N VAL A 508 -48.16 -2.95 -34.11
CA VAL A 508 -48.30 -4.04 -35.08
C VAL A 508 -49.67 -4.73 -34.94
N GLU A 509 -50.16 -4.96 -33.72
CA GLU A 509 -51.49 -5.54 -33.51
C GLU A 509 -52.62 -4.57 -33.96
N LEU A 510 -52.46 -3.26 -33.73
CA LEU A 510 -53.35 -2.24 -34.28
C LEU A 510 -53.35 -2.26 -35.81
N ILE A 511 -52.19 -2.29 -36.46
CA ILE A 511 -52.09 -2.43 -37.92
C ILE A 511 -52.85 -3.69 -38.37
N ARG A 512 -52.58 -4.85 -37.76
CA ARG A 512 -53.24 -6.12 -38.08
C ARG A 512 -54.76 -6.04 -37.95
N THR A 513 -55.29 -5.45 -36.87
CA THR A 513 -56.73 -5.26 -36.70
C THR A 513 -57.34 -4.23 -37.66
N THR A 514 -56.57 -3.25 -38.14
CA THR A 514 -57.02 -2.35 -39.22
C THR A 514 -57.00 -3.03 -40.60
N GLU A 515 -56.03 -3.90 -40.87
CA GLU A 515 -55.97 -4.72 -42.09
C GLU A 515 -57.11 -5.75 -42.11
N ASP A 516 -57.38 -6.44 -40.99
CA ASP A 516 -58.53 -7.34 -40.83
C ASP A 516 -59.84 -6.60 -41.13
N LYS A 517 -60.07 -5.42 -40.52
CA LYS A 517 -61.26 -4.59 -40.77
C LYS A 517 -61.34 -4.06 -42.20
N GLN A 518 -60.22 -3.73 -42.84
CA GLN A 518 -60.20 -3.37 -44.26
C GLN A 518 -60.58 -4.57 -45.15
N GLY A 519 -60.14 -5.78 -44.78
CA GLY A 519 -60.57 -7.04 -45.40
C GLY A 519 -62.07 -7.30 -45.25
N GLU A 520 -62.61 -7.16 -44.03
CA GLU A 520 -64.05 -7.25 -43.75
C GLU A 520 -64.86 -6.22 -44.56
N LEU A 521 -64.41 -4.96 -44.61
CA LEU A 521 -65.05 -3.92 -45.42
C LEU A 521 -64.97 -4.22 -46.93
N ALA A 522 -63.84 -4.71 -47.43
CA ALA A 522 -63.71 -5.12 -48.83
C ALA A 522 -64.62 -6.32 -49.17
N GLN A 523 -64.76 -7.27 -48.24
CA GLN A 523 -65.68 -8.39 -48.37
C GLN A 523 -67.15 -7.91 -48.35
N ALA A 524 -67.51 -7.02 -47.43
CA ALA A 524 -68.85 -6.44 -47.36
C ALA A 524 -69.20 -5.63 -48.63
N LEU A 525 -68.25 -4.85 -49.16
CA LEU A 525 -68.41 -4.15 -50.45
C LEU A 525 -68.58 -5.12 -51.63
N SER A 526 -67.86 -6.24 -51.64
CA SER A 526 -68.00 -7.29 -52.65
C SER A 526 -69.38 -7.96 -52.56
N VAL A 527 -69.86 -8.27 -51.36
CA VAL A 527 -71.22 -8.79 -51.12
C VAL A 527 -72.27 -7.79 -51.60
N ALA A 528 -72.22 -6.53 -51.15
CA ALA A 528 -73.14 -5.48 -51.56
C ALA A 528 -73.10 -5.23 -53.08
N GLN A 529 -71.94 -5.34 -53.74
CA GLN A 529 -71.84 -5.23 -55.19
C GLN A 529 -72.49 -6.42 -55.91
N ASN A 530 -72.39 -7.63 -55.36
CA ASN A 530 -73.05 -8.82 -55.91
C ASN A 530 -74.56 -8.80 -55.66
N GLU A 531 -75.01 -8.31 -54.51
CA GLU A 531 -76.42 -8.04 -54.22
C GLU A 531 -76.98 -6.95 -55.15
N ALA A 532 -76.24 -5.87 -55.40
CA ALA A 532 -76.64 -4.84 -56.36
C ALA A 532 -76.70 -5.38 -57.80
N ARG A 533 -75.77 -6.26 -58.20
CA ARG A 533 -75.85 -6.98 -59.49
C ARG A 533 -77.08 -7.88 -59.55
N HIS A 534 -77.39 -8.62 -58.49
CA HIS A 534 -78.56 -9.47 -58.43
C HIS A 534 -79.85 -8.65 -58.47
N GLY A 535 -79.91 -7.52 -57.76
CA GLY A 535 -81.00 -6.55 -57.83
C GLY A 535 -81.18 -5.93 -59.24
N ALA A 536 -80.07 -5.68 -59.95
CA ALA A 536 -80.13 -5.24 -61.35
C ALA A 536 -80.66 -6.33 -62.30
N VAL A 537 -80.30 -7.60 -62.08
CA VAL A 537 -80.89 -8.74 -62.81
C VAL A 537 -82.39 -8.88 -62.51
N LEU A 538 -82.79 -8.81 -61.23
CA LEU A 538 -84.21 -8.83 -60.84
C LEU A 538 -84.99 -7.63 -61.42
N ALA A 539 -84.39 -6.45 -61.51
CA ALA A 539 -84.99 -5.29 -62.16
C ALA A 539 -85.14 -5.50 -63.69
N GLN A 540 -84.17 -6.16 -64.33
CA GLN A 540 -84.24 -6.53 -65.74
C GLN A 540 -85.32 -7.61 -65.99
N GLU A 541 -85.43 -8.61 -65.11
CA GLU A 541 -86.49 -9.64 -65.14
C GLU A 541 -87.86 -9.02 -64.91
N LEU A 542 -88.00 -8.11 -63.94
CA LEU A 542 -89.23 -7.34 -63.73
C LEU A 542 -89.57 -6.48 -64.95
N LEU A 543 -88.59 -5.86 -65.62
CA LEU A 543 -88.84 -5.09 -66.84
C LEU A 543 -89.34 -6.00 -67.98
N VAL A 544 -88.73 -7.18 -68.18
CA VAL A 544 -89.22 -8.19 -69.13
C VAL A 544 -90.63 -8.65 -68.76
N MET A 545 -90.90 -8.93 -67.49
CA MET A 545 -92.24 -9.28 -67.00
C MET A 545 -93.25 -8.15 -67.23
N THR A 546 -92.87 -6.88 -67.05
CA THR A 546 -93.78 -5.74 -67.32
C THR A 546 -94.11 -5.64 -68.81
N GLU A 547 -93.15 -5.92 -69.70
CA GLU A 547 -93.39 -5.92 -71.15
C GLU A 547 -94.26 -7.11 -71.57
N VAL A 548 -94.06 -8.29 -70.97
CA VAL A 548 -94.96 -9.45 -71.13
C VAL A 548 -96.37 -9.13 -70.62
N THR A 549 -96.53 -8.42 -69.49
CA THR A 549 -97.88 -8.01 -69.04
C THR A 549 -98.52 -6.99 -69.97
N LYS A 550 -97.76 -6.03 -70.54
CA LYS A 550 -98.30 -5.11 -71.57
C LYS A 550 -98.71 -5.86 -72.84
N GLU A 551 -97.94 -6.87 -73.25
CA GLU A 551 -98.27 -7.70 -74.41
C GLU A 551 -99.52 -8.57 -74.14
N LEU A 552 -99.69 -9.09 -72.91
CA LEU A 552 -100.92 -9.75 -72.48
C LEU A 552 -102.10 -8.79 -72.40
N GLU A 553 -101.91 -7.55 -71.93
CA GLU A 553 -102.94 -6.49 -71.96
C GLU A 553 -103.30 -6.10 -73.40
N ARG A 554 -102.31 -6.05 -74.31
CA ARG A 554 -102.53 -5.84 -75.75
C ARG A 554 -103.37 -6.97 -76.34
N GLN A 555 -103.01 -8.22 -76.07
CA GLN A 555 -103.78 -9.41 -76.48
C GLN A 555 -105.18 -9.43 -75.86
N LEU A 556 -105.35 -8.97 -74.61
CA LEU A 556 -106.65 -8.82 -73.98
C LEU A 556 -107.47 -7.70 -74.63
N SER A 557 -106.85 -6.60 -75.05
CA SER A 557 -107.51 -5.51 -75.78
C SER A 557 -107.93 -5.93 -77.19
N GLU A 558 -107.10 -6.75 -77.85
CA GLU A 558 -107.37 -7.36 -79.15
C GLU A 558 -108.51 -8.38 -79.04
N ALA A 559 -108.48 -9.25 -78.02
CA ALA A 559 -109.58 -10.15 -77.69
C ALA A 559 -110.88 -9.39 -77.36
N ASN A 560 -110.81 -8.28 -76.61
CA ASN A 560 -111.96 -7.42 -76.36
C ASN A 560 -112.48 -6.76 -77.64
N SER A 561 -111.60 -6.43 -78.61
CA SER A 561 -112.02 -5.95 -79.94
C SER A 561 -112.73 -7.04 -80.76
N THR A 562 -112.30 -8.30 -80.66
CA THR A 562 -113.02 -9.43 -81.28
C THR A 562 -114.35 -9.72 -80.57
N VAL A 563 -114.42 -9.55 -79.25
CA VAL A 563 -115.68 -9.67 -78.49
C VAL A 563 -116.63 -8.51 -78.81
N THR A 564 -116.14 -7.30 -79.10
CA THR A 564 -117.01 -6.20 -79.56
C THR A 564 -117.48 -6.40 -81.00
N THR A 565 -116.65 -6.92 -81.92
CA THR A 565 -117.12 -7.27 -83.27
C THR A 565 -118.13 -8.42 -83.26
N LEU A 566 -117.90 -9.47 -82.46
CA LEU A 566 -118.88 -10.54 -82.24
C LEU A 566 -120.17 -10.02 -81.58
N ARG A 567 -120.11 -8.97 -80.74
CA ARG A 567 -121.31 -8.30 -80.20
C ARG A 567 -122.03 -7.45 -81.24
N THR A 568 -121.34 -6.83 -82.20
CA THR A 568 -122.00 -6.14 -83.33
C THR A 568 -122.63 -7.14 -84.30
N GLU A 569 -121.98 -8.26 -84.59
CA GLU A 569 -122.57 -9.36 -85.38
C GLU A 569 -123.80 -9.96 -84.66
N LEU A 570 -123.73 -10.15 -83.34
CA LEU A 570 -124.89 -10.56 -82.53
C LEU A 570 -126.02 -9.52 -82.57
N ALA A 571 -125.70 -8.21 -82.61
CA ALA A 571 -126.70 -7.15 -82.74
C ALA A 571 -127.36 -7.14 -84.14
N GLU A 572 -126.62 -7.45 -85.21
CA GLU A 572 -127.18 -7.63 -86.55
C GLU A 572 -128.08 -8.87 -86.64
N VAL A 573 -127.68 -9.99 -86.03
CA VAL A 573 -128.53 -11.19 -85.91
C VAL A 573 -129.81 -10.92 -85.09
N LEU A 574 -129.72 -10.12 -84.02
CA LEU A 574 -130.90 -9.66 -83.27
C LEU A 574 -131.78 -8.70 -84.08
N GLY A 575 -131.19 -7.90 -84.98
CA GLY A 575 -131.93 -7.08 -85.95
C GLY A 575 -132.80 -7.89 -86.91
N CYS A 576 -132.33 -9.06 -87.35
CA CYS A 576 -133.13 -10.01 -88.13
C CYS A 576 -134.25 -10.67 -87.31
N ASN A 577 -134.08 -10.84 -85.99
CA ASN A 577 -135.09 -11.44 -85.11
C ASN A 577 -136.26 -10.48 -84.81
N GLY A 578 -136.02 -9.17 -84.82
CA GLY A 578 -137.06 -8.14 -84.61
C GLY A 578 -138.16 -8.11 -85.68
N GLN A 579 -137.92 -8.69 -86.87
CA GLN A 579 -138.95 -8.84 -87.91
C GLN A 579 -139.91 -10.02 -87.65
N LEU A 580 -139.58 -10.93 -86.72
CA LEU A 580 -140.45 -12.02 -86.26
C LEU A 580 -141.26 -11.64 -85.01
N GLU A 581 -140.73 -10.81 -84.11
CA GLU A 581 -141.45 -10.38 -82.91
C GLU A 581 -142.63 -9.43 -83.20
N LEU A 582 -142.60 -8.70 -84.32
CA LEU A 582 -143.73 -7.89 -84.80
C LEU A 582 -145.00 -8.71 -85.12
N ALA A 583 -144.88 -10.03 -85.27
CA ALA A 583 -146.02 -10.94 -85.41
C ALA A 583 -146.49 -11.57 -84.08
N LEU A 584 -145.70 -11.46 -83.00
CA LEU A 584 -145.97 -12.05 -81.68
C LEU A 584 -146.43 -11.01 -80.64
N GLU A 585 -146.23 -9.73 -80.88
CA GLU A 585 -146.76 -8.66 -80.02
C GLU A 585 -148.29 -8.57 -80.03
N GLY A 586 -148.94 -9.18 -81.04
CA GLY A 586 -150.39 -9.38 -81.06
C GLY A 586 -150.92 -10.34 -79.99
N SER A 587 -150.09 -11.27 -79.49
CA SER A 587 -150.48 -12.33 -78.55
C SER A 587 -149.91 -12.16 -77.13
N ARG A 588 -149.04 -11.17 -76.88
CA ARG A 588 -148.48 -10.91 -75.53
C ARG A 588 -149.37 -10.07 -74.61
N LYS A 589 -150.40 -9.40 -75.14
CA LYS A 589 -151.40 -8.67 -74.32
C LYS A 589 -152.21 -9.56 -73.37
N GLU A 590 -152.25 -10.88 -73.61
CA GLU A 590 -152.99 -11.85 -72.79
C GLU A 590 -152.11 -12.54 -71.71
N ILE A 591 -150.80 -12.30 -71.68
CA ILE A 591 -149.87 -12.99 -70.75
C ILE A 591 -149.39 -12.09 -69.59
N GLU A 592 -149.42 -10.77 -69.77
CA GLU A 592 -149.00 -9.82 -68.71
C GLU A 592 -149.93 -9.85 -67.47
N GLU A 593 -151.11 -10.46 -67.59
CA GLU A 593 -152.06 -10.69 -66.49
C GLU A 593 -151.62 -11.80 -65.50
N LEU A 594 -150.78 -12.76 -65.94
CA LEU A 594 -150.30 -13.88 -65.11
C LEU A 594 -148.94 -13.62 -64.43
N LYS A 595 -148.26 -12.55 -64.83
CA LYS A 595 -146.88 -12.21 -64.40
C LYS A 595 -146.79 -11.55 -63.03
N SER A 596 -147.92 -11.12 -62.48
CA SER A 596 -148.04 -10.31 -61.26
C SER A 596 -148.15 -11.12 -59.95
N ARG A 597 -148.14 -12.47 -60.01
CA ARG A 597 -148.49 -13.33 -58.87
C ARG A 597 -147.41 -14.25 -58.29
N ILE A 598 -146.25 -14.43 -58.96
CA ILE A 598 -145.23 -15.43 -58.58
C ILE A 598 -143.89 -14.80 -58.16
N THR A 599 -143.64 -13.53 -58.47
CA THR A 599 -142.36 -12.83 -58.21
C THR A 599 -142.15 -12.34 -56.76
N PHE A 600 -142.98 -12.76 -55.79
CA PHE A 600 -142.97 -12.20 -54.42
C PHE A 600 -142.23 -13.05 -53.36
N SER A 601 -142.02 -14.36 -53.56
CA SER A 601 -141.54 -15.26 -52.49
C SER A 601 -140.03 -15.59 -52.52
N GLU A 602 -139.38 -15.63 -53.68
CA GLU A 602 -138.06 -16.31 -53.80
C GLU A 602 -136.85 -15.37 -53.68
N MET A 603 -137.06 -14.05 -53.56
CA MET A 603 -135.96 -13.08 -53.40
C MET A 603 -135.34 -13.00 -51.99
N ARG A 604 -135.77 -13.84 -51.02
CA ARG A 604 -135.43 -13.64 -49.59
C ARG A 604 -134.42 -14.62 -48.97
N GLU A 605 -134.11 -15.76 -49.58
CA GLU A 605 -133.22 -16.77 -48.95
C GLU A 605 -131.75 -16.75 -49.42
N ALA A 606 -131.45 -16.37 -50.66
CA ALA A 606 -130.08 -16.51 -51.20
C ALA A 606 -129.03 -15.53 -50.63
N GLY A 607 -129.45 -14.45 -49.95
CA GLY A 607 -128.58 -13.32 -49.61
C GLY A 607 -127.72 -13.44 -48.34
N LEU A 608 -127.95 -14.44 -47.48
CA LEU A 608 -127.33 -14.51 -46.15
C LEU A 608 -126.15 -15.50 -46.05
N SER A 609 -126.08 -16.52 -46.90
CA SER A 609 -125.04 -17.57 -46.82
C SER A 609 -123.63 -17.11 -47.26
N SER A 610 -123.51 -16.01 -48.00
CA SER A 610 -122.23 -15.56 -48.59
C SER A 610 -121.31 -14.79 -47.62
N LYS A 611 -121.78 -14.37 -46.44
CA LYS A 611 -121.02 -13.47 -45.54
C LYS A 611 -120.37 -14.17 -44.34
N LEU A 612 -120.64 -15.46 -44.12
CA LEU A 612 -120.08 -16.22 -43.00
C LEU A 612 -118.68 -16.79 -43.30
N LEU A 613 -118.41 -17.11 -44.57
CA LEU A 613 -117.22 -17.86 -45.00
C LEU A 613 -115.95 -17.00 -45.12
N THR A 614 -116.08 -15.67 -45.14
CA THR A 614 -114.95 -14.73 -45.22
C THR A 614 -114.37 -14.32 -43.86
N ALA A 615 -114.99 -14.70 -42.74
CA ALA A 615 -114.55 -14.31 -41.39
C ALA A 615 -113.53 -15.29 -40.77
N ASP A 616 -113.64 -16.59 -41.06
CA ASP A 616 -112.72 -17.60 -40.49
C ASP A 616 -111.30 -17.54 -41.08
N ALA A 617 -111.15 -17.15 -42.35
CA ALA A 617 -109.84 -17.07 -43.02
C ALA A 617 -108.91 -16.02 -42.38
N THR A 618 -109.46 -14.92 -41.83
CA THR A 618 -108.66 -13.86 -41.19
C THR A 618 -108.19 -14.20 -39.78
N ARG A 619 -108.81 -15.19 -39.12
CA ARG A 619 -108.44 -15.61 -37.76
C ARG A 619 -107.18 -16.48 -37.76
N GLN A 620 -107.08 -17.42 -38.70
CA GLN A 620 -105.94 -18.33 -38.82
C GLN A 620 -104.61 -17.56 -39.05
N SER A 621 -104.64 -16.53 -39.91
CA SER A 621 -103.44 -15.75 -40.28
C SER A 621 -102.82 -14.93 -39.13
N LEU A 622 -103.57 -14.63 -38.06
CA LEU A 622 -103.06 -13.87 -36.92
C LEU A 622 -102.38 -14.79 -35.89
N GLU A 623 -102.81 -16.05 -35.80
CA GLU A 623 -102.27 -17.03 -34.84
C GLU A 623 -100.81 -17.42 -35.18
N ASP A 624 -100.48 -17.54 -36.47
CA ASP A 624 -99.11 -17.81 -36.94
C ASP A 624 -98.13 -16.65 -36.64
N THR A 625 -98.58 -15.40 -36.72
CA THR A 625 -97.71 -14.23 -36.42
C THR A 625 -97.34 -14.13 -34.93
N ALA A 626 -98.21 -14.61 -34.04
CA ALA A 626 -97.95 -14.63 -32.60
C ALA A 626 -96.88 -15.66 -32.20
N ALA A 627 -96.75 -16.76 -32.94
CA ALA A 627 -95.73 -17.79 -32.70
C ALA A 627 -94.30 -17.31 -33.00
N VAL A 628 -94.13 -16.48 -34.04
CA VAL A 628 -92.82 -15.95 -34.47
C VAL A 628 -92.23 -14.97 -33.43
N VAL A 629 -93.05 -14.05 -32.91
CA VAL A 629 -92.62 -13.05 -31.90
C VAL A 629 -92.20 -13.70 -30.58
N LYS A 630 -92.86 -14.80 -30.19
CA LYS A 630 -92.55 -15.55 -28.97
C LYS A 630 -91.20 -16.30 -29.04
N ASN A 631 -90.76 -16.69 -30.24
CA ASN A 631 -89.46 -17.32 -30.42
C ASN A 631 -88.31 -16.31 -30.53
N ALA A 632 -88.52 -15.16 -31.19
CA ALA A 632 -87.51 -14.09 -31.28
C ALA A 632 -87.07 -13.59 -29.89
N SER A 633 -88.03 -13.32 -28.99
CA SER A 633 -87.76 -12.87 -27.62
C SER A 633 -87.06 -13.91 -26.73
N ARG A 634 -87.08 -15.20 -27.10
CA ARG A 634 -86.35 -16.26 -26.38
C ARG A 634 -84.89 -16.35 -26.82
N VAL A 635 -84.59 -16.09 -28.09
CA VAL A 635 -83.21 -16.05 -28.62
C VAL A 635 -82.43 -14.86 -28.07
N GLU A 636 -83.05 -13.67 -28.04
CA GLU A 636 -82.51 -12.46 -27.39
C GLU A 636 -82.12 -12.72 -25.92
N ARG A 637 -83.01 -13.36 -25.16
CA ARG A 637 -82.80 -13.65 -23.73
C ARG A 637 -81.65 -14.63 -23.48
N VAL A 638 -81.49 -15.65 -24.32
CA VAL A 638 -80.37 -16.61 -24.25
C VAL A 638 -79.04 -15.94 -24.64
N LYS A 639 -79.03 -15.07 -25.67
CA LYS A 639 -77.84 -14.27 -26.00
C LYS A 639 -77.42 -13.40 -24.81
N ALA A 640 -78.35 -12.64 -24.22
CA ALA A 640 -78.08 -11.81 -23.05
C ALA A 640 -77.51 -12.63 -21.87
N GLN A 641 -78.07 -13.81 -21.59
CA GLN A 641 -77.54 -14.71 -20.54
C GLN A 641 -76.13 -15.22 -20.86
N SER A 642 -75.81 -15.55 -22.12
CA SER A 642 -74.44 -15.95 -22.49
C SER A 642 -73.43 -14.80 -22.35
N THR A 643 -73.83 -13.56 -22.67
CA THR A 643 -72.98 -12.38 -22.48
C THR A 643 -72.75 -12.09 -20.99
N ILE A 644 -73.77 -12.24 -20.15
CA ILE A 644 -73.64 -12.07 -18.69
C ILE A 644 -72.69 -13.12 -18.11
N LEU A 645 -72.82 -14.39 -18.49
CA LEU A 645 -71.90 -15.44 -18.03
C LEU A 645 -70.45 -15.20 -18.50
N GLY A 646 -70.25 -14.79 -19.76
CA GLY A 646 -68.92 -14.44 -20.27
C GLY A 646 -68.33 -13.14 -19.69
N LEU A 647 -69.13 -12.28 -19.07
CA LEU A 647 -68.66 -11.14 -18.28
C LEU A 647 -68.31 -11.57 -16.85
N LEU A 648 -69.09 -12.46 -16.22
CA LEU A 648 -68.78 -13.03 -14.90
C LEU A 648 -67.49 -13.85 -14.92
N GLU A 649 -67.25 -14.67 -15.95
CA GLU A 649 -66.00 -15.42 -16.13
C GLU A 649 -64.77 -14.49 -16.29
N LYS A 650 -64.95 -13.33 -16.94
CA LYS A 650 -63.91 -12.29 -17.01
C LYS A 650 -63.68 -11.58 -15.67
N ILE A 651 -64.73 -11.36 -14.89
CA ILE A 651 -64.62 -10.78 -13.54
C ILE A 651 -63.84 -11.75 -12.64
N ASP A 652 -64.20 -13.04 -12.60
CA ASP A 652 -63.44 -14.06 -11.86
C ASP A 652 -61.98 -14.15 -12.33
N GLY A 653 -61.73 -14.10 -13.64
CA GLY A 653 -60.36 -14.09 -14.19
C GLY A 653 -59.54 -12.87 -13.75
N LEU A 654 -60.15 -11.68 -13.71
CA LEU A 654 -59.52 -10.46 -13.19
C LEU A 654 -59.32 -10.53 -11.67
N GLN A 655 -60.23 -11.18 -10.94
CA GLN A 655 -60.16 -11.36 -9.51
C GLN A 655 -59.02 -12.31 -9.12
N ILE A 656 -58.84 -13.41 -9.86
CA ILE A 656 -57.69 -14.33 -9.72
C ILE A 656 -56.36 -13.61 -10.01
N LEU A 657 -56.30 -12.72 -11.01
CA LEU A 657 -55.10 -11.94 -11.31
C LEU A 657 -54.77 -10.97 -10.17
N ARG A 658 -55.75 -10.18 -9.71
CA ARG A 658 -55.60 -9.26 -8.58
C ARG A 658 -55.15 -9.99 -7.31
N ASP A 659 -55.78 -11.11 -6.98
CA ASP A 659 -55.45 -11.89 -5.78
C ASP A 659 -54.08 -12.59 -5.92
N GLY A 660 -53.62 -12.83 -7.15
CA GLY A 660 -52.24 -13.21 -7.47
C GLY A 660 -51.23 -12.09 -7.24
N GLU A 661 -51.53 -10.86 -7.67
CA GLU A 661 -50.71 -9.67 -7.43
C GLU A 661 -50.61 -9.33 -5.94
N VAL A 662 -51.73 -9.32 -5.22
CA VAL A 662 -51.79 -9.12 -3.76
C VAL A 662 -50.95 -10.17 -3.04
N ARG A 663 -50.99 -11.44 -3.46
CA ARG A 663 -50.13 -12.51 -2.93
C ARG A 663 -48.65 -12.30 -3.28
N GLY A 664 -48.36 -11.77 -4.47
CA GLY A 664 -47.01 -11.36 -4.88
C GLY A 664 -46.45 -10.25 -3.99
N PHE A 665 -47.26 -9.24 -3.67
CA PHE A 665 -46.89 -8.19 -2.72
C PHE A 665 -46.71 -8.73 -1.31
N ALA A 666 -47.62 -9.58 -0.81
CA ALA A 666 -47.49 -10.20 0.51
C ALA A 666 -46.19 -11.03 0.65
N ASN A 667 -45.85 -11.83 -0.37
CA ASN A 667 -44.58 -12.58 -0.38
C ASN A 667 -43.35 -11.65 -0.41
N ARG A 668 -43.44 -10.50 -1.09
CA ARG A 668 -42.36 -9.51 -1.16
C ARG A 668 -42.21 -8.73 0.15
N ILE A 669 -43.32 -8.43 0.83
CA ILE A 669 -43.32 -7.85 2.19
C ILE A 669 -42.65 -8.83 3.16
N ALA A 670 -43.07 -10.10 3.19
CA ALA A 670 -42.46 -11.11 4.06
C ALA A 670 -40.95 -11.32 3.79
N ALA A 671 -40.51 -11.21 2.54
CA ALA A 671 -39.09 -11.26 2.20
C ALA A 671 -38.32 -10.02 2.73
N LEU A 672 -38.88 -8.82 2.59
CA LEU A 672 -38.31 -7.58 3.12
C LEU A 672 -38.30 -7.55 4.65
N GLU A 673 -39.33 -8.11 5.31
CA GLU A 673 -39.37 -8.28 6.77
C GLU A 673 -38.26 -9.22 7.26
N GLY A 674 -38.00 -10.31 6.52
CA GLY A 674 -36.85 -11.18 6.77
C GLY A 674 -35.51 -10.46 6.62
N GLU A 675 -35.32 -9.71 5.52
CA GLU A 675 -34.11 -8.90 5.31
C GLU A 675 -33.93 -7.82 6.40
N ILE A 676 -35.02 -7.20 6.87
CA ILE A 676 -34.99 -6.23 7.98
C ILE A 676 -34.56 -6.90 9.29
N GLU A 677 -35.02 -8.11 9.58
CA GLU A 677 -34.66 -8.83 10.81
C GLU A 677 -33.21 -9.34 10.77
N ASP A 678 -32.74 -9.84 9.62
CA ASP A 678 -31.33 -10.16 9.40
C ASP A 678 -30.43 -8.90 9.55
N LEU A 679 -30.87 -7.75 9.04
CA LEU A 679 -30.16 -6.48 9.22
C LEU A 679 -30.15 -6.03 10.70
N ARG A 680 -31.25 -6.21 11.44
CA ARG A 680 -31.29 -5.94 12.89
C ARG A 680 -30.33 -6.84 13.67
N LEU A 681 -30.29 -8.14 13.35
CA LEU A 681 -29.37 -9.10 13.97
C LEU A 681 -27.91 -8.70 13.72
N ASN A 682 -27.59 -8.31 12.48
CA ASN A 682 -26.26 -7.81 12.10
C ASN A 682 -25.90 -6.50 12.82
N ILE A 683 -26.83 -5.53 12.94
CA ILE A 683 -26.62 -4.30 13.70
C ILE A 683 -26.38 -4.61 15.18
N HIS A 684 -27.12 -5.54 15.77
CA HIS A 684 -26.94 -5.94 17.16
C HIS A 684 -25.56 -6.57 17.38
N SER A 685 -25.17 -7.56 16.57
CA SER A 685 -23.85 -8.19 16.65
C SER A 685 -22.71 -7.19 16.43
N ALA A 686 -22.85 -6.25 15.49
CA ALA A 686 -21.88 -5.17 15.30
C ALA A 686 -21.81 -4.22 16.51
N SER A 687 -22.93 -3.99 17.20
CA SER A 687 -22.97 -3.18 18.43
C SER A 687 -22.28 -3.87 19.61
N GLU A 688 -22.45 -5.19 19.77
CA GLU A 688 -21.74 -6.00 20.77
C GLU A 688 -20.23 -6.03 20.49
N ALA A 689 -19.84 -6.26 19.23
CA ALA A 689 -18.44 -6.21 18.81
C ALA A 689 -17.80 -4.84 19.10
N ARG A 690 -18.52 -3.74 18.85
CA ARG A 690 -18.11 -2.39 19.20
C ARG A 690 -17.97 -2.19 20.72
N GLN A 691 -18.91 -2.68 21.53
CA GLN A 691 -18.82 -2.60 22.99
C GLN A 691 -17.61 -3.38 23.53
N SER A 692 -17.37 -4.59 23.00
CA SER A 692 -16.21 -5.41 23.34
C SER A 692 -14.89 -4.72 22.97
N ALA A 693 -14.81 -4.11 21.78
CA ALA A 693 -13.65 -3.32 21.37
C ALA A 693 -13.42 -2.08 22.27
N LEU A 694 -14.48 -1.39 22.70
CA LEU A 694 -14.38 -0.28 23.65
C LEU A 694 -13.94 -0.73 25.05
N ALA A 695 -14.38 -1.90 25.51
CA ALA A 695 -13.90 -2.49 26.77
C ALA A 695 -12.42 -2.87 26.70
N ALA A 696 -11.97 -3.45 25.59
CA ALA A 696 -10.56 -3.74 25.34
C ALA A 696 -9.70 -2.46 25.25
N LEU A 697 -10.19 -1.41 24.59
CA LEU A 697 -9.54 -0.10 24.53
C LEU A 697 -9.41 0.53 25.92
N LYS A 698 -10.48 0.48 26.73
CA LYS A 698 -10.46 0.97 28.10
C LYS A 698 -9.42 0.22 28.94
N LYS A 699 -9.40 -1.11 28.89
CA LYS A 699 -8.39 -1.92 29.58
C LYS A 699 -6.98 -1.54 29.13
N SER A 700 -6.74 -1.41 27.82
CA SER A 700 -5.42 -1.01 27.29
C SER A 700 -5.00 0.40 27.74
N LYS A 701 -5.97 1.31 27.98
CA LYS A 701 -5.70 2.64 28.54
C LYS A 701 -5.33 2.54 30.03
N ASP A 702 -6.06 1.74 30.79
CA ASP A 702 -5.79 1.51 32.22
C ASP A 702 -4.38 0.87 32.37
N ASP A 703 -4.06 -0.14 31.55
CA ASP A 703 -2.72 -0.77 31.46
C ASP A 703 -1.63 0.26 31.09
N PHE A 704 -1.89 1.17 30.16
CA PHE A 704 -0.95 2.24 29.79
C PHE A 704 -0.70 3.22 30.94
N THR A 705 -1.75 3.66 31.65
CA THR A 705 -1.58 4.54 32.82
C THR A 705 -0.85 3.83 33.97
N HIS A 706 -0.95 2.50 34.08
CA HIS A 706 -0.14 1.75 35.04
C HIS A 706 1.35 1.77 34.65
N LEU A 707 1.68 1.62 33.36
CA LEU A 707 3.05 1.71 32.85
C LEU A 707 3.64 3.13 32.99
N GLU A 708 2.85 4.18 32.77
CA GLU A 708 3.28 5.57 33.04
C GLU A 708 3.63 5.78 34.52
N ASN A 709 2.81 5.26 35.44
CA ASN A 709 3.09 5.33 36.88
C ASN A 709 4.35 4.53 37.28
N LEU A 710 4.58 3.36 36.66
CA LEU A 710 5.81 2.58 36.87
C LEU A 710 7.05 3.31 36.33
N LEU A 711 6.95 3.94 35.15
CA LEU A 711 8.04 4.74 34.58
C LEU A 711 8.36 5.95 35.46
N ALA A 712 7.35 6.64 36.00
CA ALA A 712 7.54 7.73 36.94
C ALA A 712 8.22 7.24 38.25
N ALA A 713 7.83 6.07 38.76
CA ALA A 713 8.48 5.46 39.93
C ALA A 713 9.97 5.13 39.65
N GLU A 714 10.29 4.47 38.54
CA GLU A 714 11.68 4.21 38.12
C GLU A 714 12.48 5.51 37.92
N GLN A 715 11.86 6.55 37.36
CA GLN A 715 12.54 7.82 37.16
C GLN A 715 12.82 8.57 38.48
N THR A 716 11.94 8.44 39.47
CA THR A 716 12.23 8.92 40.84
C THR A 716 13.31 8.10 41.55
N ALA A 717 13.35 6.78 41.36
CA ALA A 717 14.43 5.93 41.88
C ALA A 717 15.80 6.27 41.24
N CYS A 718 15.82 6.45 39.92
CA CYS A 718 17.01 6.88 39.18
C CYS A 718 17.51 8.27 39.60
N ASN A 719 16.60 9.20 39.94
CA ASN A 719 16.99 10.50 40.49
C ASN A 719 17.59 10.34 41.90
N GLY A 720 16.98 9.54 42.78
CA GLY A 720 17.55 9.25 44.10
C GLY A 720 18.93 8.57 44.07
N LEU A 721 19.18 7.69 43.09
CA LEU A 721 20.50 7.12 42.83
C LEU A 721 21.49 8.16 42.31
N ARG A 722 21.05 9.09 41.46
CA ARG A 722 21.88 10.22 40.99
C ARG A 722 22.26 11.15 42.14
N ASP A 723 21.33 11.48 43.02
CA ASP A 723 21.60 12.31 44.21
C ASP A 723 22.55 11.60 45.18
N SER A 724 22.40 10.29 45.35
CA SER A 724 23.34 9.46 46.13
C SER A 724 24.75 9.45 45.51
N LEU A 725 24.85 9.40 44.18
CA LEU A 725 26.13 9.46 43.45
C LEU A 725 26.80 10.83 43.59
N THR A 726 26.06 11.94 43.48
CA THR A 726 26.63 13.28 43.68
C THR A 726 27.10 13.48 45.12
N GLN A 727 26.34 12.97 46.11
CA GLN A 727 26.77 12.98 47.51
C GLN A 727 28.05 12.16 47.74
N ALA A 728 28.19 10.99 47.09
CA ALA A 728 29.41 10.19 47.14
C ALA A 728 30.60 10.90 46.47
N GLN A 729 30.39 11.57 45.32
CA GLN A 729 31.42 12.40 44.67
C GLN A 729 31.83 13.60 45.54
N GLU A 730 30.90 14.21 46.28
CA GLU A 730 31.23 15.27 47.23
C GLU A 730 32.04 14.73 48.41
N GLN A 731 31.71 13.55 48.95
CA GLN A 731 32.50 12.89 49.99
C GLN A 731 33.93 12.56 49.51
N ILE A 732 34.09 12.03 48.29
CA ILE A 732 35.40 11.80 47.67
C ILE A 732 36.18 13.12 47.53
N SER A 733 35.50 14.20 47.11
CA SER A 733 36.13 15.52 46.98
C SER A 733 36.60 16.08 48.34
N ARG A 734 35.80 15.91 49.40
CA ARG A 734 36.18 16.27 50.78
C ARG A 734 37.36 15.43 51.30
N LEU A 735 37.37 14.13 51.01
CA LEU A 735 38.49 13.23 51.36
C LEU A 735 39.78 13.60 50.61
N ASN A 736 39.69 13.96 49.33
CA ASN A 736 40.84 14.44 48.55
C ASN A 736 41.36 15.77 49.09
N ALA A 737 40.48 16.72 49.44
CA ALA A 737 40.88 17.97 50.08
C ALA A 737 41.60 17.71 51.42
N ALA A 738 41.03 16.85 52.28
CA ALA A 738 41.66 16.44 53.54
C ALA A 738 43.03 15.77 53.32
N LYS A 739 43.15 14.89 52.31
CA LYS A 739 44.42 14.27 51.91
C LYS A 739 45.45 15.33 51.53
N THR A 740 45.11 16.29 50.67
CA THR A 740 46.05 17.36 50.27
C THR A 740 46.46 18.26 51.44
N ALA A 741 45.58 18.48 52.43
CA ALA A 741 45.92 19.20 53.66
C ALA A 741 46.86 18.39 54.57
N CYS A 742 46.70 17.07 54.65
CA CYS A 742 47.66 16.19 55.32
C CYS A 742 49.01 16.17 54.60
N GLU A 743 49.03 16.10 53.27
CA GLU A 743 50.26 16.13 52.45
C GLU A 743 51.02 17.46 52.62
N SER A 744 50.34 18.60 52.61
CA SER A 744 50.99 19.91 52.87
C SER A 744 51.49 20.03 54.32
N THR A 745 50.78 19.45 55.29
CA THR A 745 51.23 19.38 56.69
C THR A 745 52.50 18.52 56.81
N ILE A 746 52.58 17.38 56.12
CA ILE A 746 53.78 16.52 56.06
C ILE A 746 54.96 17.26 55.41
N ILE A 747 54.72 18.04 54.34
CA ILE A 747 55.75 18.85 53.69
C ILE A 747 56.28 19.93 54.66
N ASN A 748 55.40 20.63 55.39
CA ASN A 748 55.81 21.59 56.41
C ASN A 748 56.59 20.94 57.55
N LEU A 749 56.16 19.77 58.04
CA LEU A 749 56.89 19.05 59.09
C LEU A 749 58.27 18.58 58.61
N LYS A 750 58.42 18.15 57.35
CA LYS A 750 59.73 17.88 56.74
C LYS A 750 60.59 19.13 56.68
N ALA A 751 60.05 20.26 56.22
CA ALA A 751 60.79 21.52 56.15
C ALA A 751 61.28 22.00 57.53
N ILE A 752 60.44 21.88 58.57
CA ILE A 752 60.81 22.18 59.97
C ILE A 752 61.89 21.21 60.47
N TYR A 753 61.77 19.91 60.16
CA TYR A 753 62.79 18.92 60.51
C TYR A 753 64.13 19.20 59.83
N ASP A 754 64.13 19.52 58.53
CA ASP A 754 65.33 19.87 57.77
C ASP A 754 65.95 21.19 58.26
N GLN A 755 65.13 22.15 58.71
CA GLN A 755 65.61 23.37 59.37
C GLN A 755 66.25 23.06 60.72
N GLY A 756 65.61 22.24 61.56
CA GLY A 756 66.16 21.80 62.84
C GLY A 756 67.47 21.03 62.67
N LYS A 757 67.55 20.16 61.65
CA LYS A 757 68.77 19.45 61.27
C LYS A 757 69.90 20.40 60.86
N ARG A 758 69.60 21.45 60.07
CA ARG A 758 70.57 22.51 59.72
C ARG A 758 71.06 23.29 60.94
N MET A 759 70.15 23.71 61.82
CA MET A 759 70.55 24.40 63.06
C MET A 759 71.39 23.50 63.97
N GLN A 760 71.14 22.18 63.99
CA GLN A 760 71.97 21.22 64.71
C GLN A 760 73.38 21.11 64.08
N THR A 761 73.49 21.02 62.75
CA THR A 761 74.80 21.00 62.08
C THR A 761 75.57 22.31 62.27
N ASP A 762 74.89 23.46 62.15
CA ASP A 762 75.51 24.77 62.34
C ASP A 762 76.00 24.94 63.80
N TRP A 763 75.24 24.44 64.77
CA TRP A 763 75.62 24.44 66.18
C TRP A 763 76.81 23.51 66.46
N MET A 764 76.83 22.30 65.88
CA MET A 764 77.95 21.37 65.98
C MET A 764 79.22 21.97 65.36
N SER A 765 79.16 22.52 64.16
CA SER A 765 80.30 23.19 63.51
C SER A 765 80.74 24.47 64.26
N GLY A 766 79.82 25.17 64.91
CA GLY A 766 80.14 26.27 65.83
C GLY A 766 80.87 25.79 67.10
N MET A 767 80.48 24.65 67.65
CA MET A 767 81.22 23.98 68.73
C MET A 767 82.61 23.51 68.30
N GLU A 768 82.73 22.91 67.12
CA GLU A 768 84.03 22.49 66.55
C GLU A 768 84.94 23.70 66.28
N SER A 769 84.40 24.78 65.72
CA SER A 769 85.14 26.03 65.49
C SER A 769 85.58 26.69 66.79
N THR A 770 84.76 26.64 67.85
CA THR A 770 85.15 27.21 69.15
C THR A 770 86.19 26.33 69.86
N PHE A 771 86.09 25.00 69.76
CA PHE A 771 87.15 24.08 70.20
C PHE A 771 88.46 24.31 69.45
N ALA A 772 88.42 24.49 68.13
CA ALA A 772 89.59 24.80 67.31
C ALA A 772 90.20 26.16 67.67
N SER A 773 89.38 27.18 67.98
CA SER A 773 89.87 28.50 68.43
C SER A 773 90.48 28.49 69.84
N ALA A 774 90.22 27.44 70.63
CA ALA A 774 90.72 27.28 72.00
C ALA A 774 92.07 26.53 72.07
N GLN A 775 92.65 26.11 70.93
CA GLN A 775 94.02 25.60 70.90
C GLN A 775 95.04 26.75 71.05
N PRO A 776 95.89 26.74 72.10
CA PRO A 776 96.82 27.83 72.35
C PRO A 776 98.00 27.79 71.38
N ALA A 777 98.08 28.79 70.50
CA ALA A 777 99.26 29.07 69.70
C ALA A 777 100.36 29.71 70.59
N SER A 778 101.14 28.87 71.28
CA SER A 778 102.37 29.30 71.94
C SER A 778 103.45 28.21 71.93
N LEU A 779 104.19 28.09 70.82
CA LEU A 779 105.54 27.48 70.76
C LEU A 779 106.21 27.69 69.39
N ALA A 780 106.71 28.91 69.12
CA ALA A 780 107.90 29.19 68.31
C ALA A 780 108.21 30.70 68.30
N ALA A 781 109.47 31.05 68.58
CA ALA A 781 110.03 32.41 68.74
C ALA A 781 109.57 33.19 69.99
#